data_AF-A0A8C4XWU1-F1
#
_entry.id   AF-A0A8C4XWU1-F1
#
_cell.length_a   1.000
_cell.length_b   1.000
_cell.length_c   1.000
_cell.angle_alpha   90.00
_cell.angle_beta   90.00
_cell.angle_gamma   90.00
#
_symmetry.space_group_name_H-M   'P 1'
#
loop_
_entity.id
_entity.type
_entity.pdbx_description
1 polymer ?
#
loop_
_entity_poly.entity_id
_entity_poly.type
_entity_poly.pdbx_seq_one_letter_code
_entity_poly.pdbx_strand_id
1 'polypeptide(L)'
;LKMKPAATYELLVDGIGQWDFTGNFVPCELLLTGDAAFPVLVSPEKQVLIAVSHYGKGRMVVVSHEEILKNPNFSQFLRNAVDWLRPSPEAQVGVHRSLDPLSQLLLRSSTKVQPGVGLSASLGVYCTDAYDDAQAEELVHFVKGGGGLLMGGQAWYWASQQSAEKVLFEFPGNQVTSVAGVYFTGNTVGSGIFKVSGKIPKIPLIVPHGANLSQDAELLLKGVSELDIVTGGVPSQLLVHGVLAFPLGLDSSHRCFLAAARYGRGRVVVASHEGQLCAPKLAGFLLNAINWLDAGRQGLVGVAAHLKGLCSLLSQEDWKYQVSALTSNMSVYCCPSHSDQEAEKIQAFVAEGGGLLIGGQAWYWSSQNQGQAAVAGYPGNKILNRFGISILGMNLKADKYPALLPGELPHHYHFRQALSLFQRHVGDKEEALRAPLADWLHRLGQDCSAFLRIPAEDCPAYSSLHRILLKVLHRGGIPQVSKKNPIKSNSKEAALLCLATQLSQTMTDCAVLVQKPTDGVCTLPSSSLITLEIDGTNTGERSGLFTFPICQKQSVSCLWGGLIYIVVPGGSQLGKVPITVEGAVQAPYFRLGETCKCQWLASIRHYPAPWAELATENIILTVSADSIRHIENPEPLLTLWDQIMMAIAELAAAPAKFPRPERIVTDVQISAGWMHAGYPIMGHLDSVKEMVNVEHMRATGLWGPIHELGHNQQRAGWEFPPHTTEATCNLWSVYVHEKVLGIPRDRAHQALQPQCRKQRITGYLEKGAQLKDWSVWTALETYLQLQEGFGWEPFILLFSDYQKMSNIPKDNPSKMNLWAEKFSRQVNKNLAPFFLAWGWPIKEDVSLELATLPNWEENPMKLYRPGKK
;
A
#
# COMPACT_ATOMS: atom_id res chain seq x y z
N LEU A 1 -15.71 -30.29 1.46
CA LEU A 1 -15.55 -28.95 0.85
C LEU A 1 -16.26 -27.93 1.73
N LYS A 2 -15.61 -26.79 2.03
CA LYS A 2 -16.20 -25.69 2.81
C LYS A 2 -17.28 -25.01 1.96
N MET A 3 -18.50 -24.89 2.48
CA MET A 3 -19.60 -24.21 1.78
C MET A 3 -19.32 -22.70 1.73
N LYS A 4 -19.60 -22.06 0.59
CA LYS A 4 -19.45 -20.60 0.46
C LYS A 4 -20.37 -19.88 1.47
N PRO A 5 -19.96 -18.75 2.05
CA PRO A 5 -20.78 -18.05 3.06
C PRO A 5 -22.20 -17.73 2.60
N ALA A 6 -22.40 -17.34 1.34
CA ALA A 6 -23.73 -17.04 0.79
C ALA A 6 -24.65 -18.27 0.77
N ALA A 7 -24.14 -19.42 0.34
CA ALA A 7 -24.90 -20.68 0.35
C ALA A 7 -25.20 -21.14 1.79
N THR A 8 -24.25 -20.97 2.72
CA THR A 8 -24.49 -21.22 4.15
C THR A 8 -25.61 -20.35 4.68
N TYR A 9 -25.60 -19.05 4.34
CA TYR A 9 -26.65 -18.12 4.75
C TYR A 9 -28.03 -18.52 4.21
N GLU A 10 -28.12 -18.80 2.92
CA GLU A 10 -29.36 -19.24 2.25
C GLU A 10 -29.92 -20.49 2.92
N LEU A 11 -29.07 -21.49 3.21
CA LEU A 11 -29.47 -22.70 3.92
C LEU A 11 -30.00 -22.41 5.33
N LEU A 12 -29.33 -21.52 6.08
CA LEU A 12 -29.74 -21.20 7.46
C LEU A 12 -31.08 -20.48 7.52
N VAL A 13 -31.39 -19.62 6.54
CA VAL A 13 -32.63 -18.85 6.50
C VAL A 13 -33.76 -19.50 5.68
N ASP A 14 -33.52 -20.68 5.12
CA ASP A 14 -34.49 -21.38 4.28
C ASP A 14 -35.78 -21.70 5.05
N GLY A 15 -36.92 -21.41 4.42
CA GLY A 15 -38.25 -21.60 5.02
C GLY A 15 -38.59 -20.65 6.19
N ILE A 16 -37.73 -19.68 6.53
CA ILE A 16 -38.02 -18.68 7.57
C ILE A 16 -38.73 -17.48 6.95
N GLY A 17 -39.92 -17.14 7.45
CA GLY A 17 -40.65 -15.94 7.03
C GLY A 17 -40.22 -14.68 7.81
N GLN A 18 -40.27 -14.76 9.13
CA GLN A 18 -39.94 -13.67 10.05
C GLN A 18 -39.38 -14.23 11.35
N TRP A 19 -38.63 -13.40 12.07
CA TRP A 19 -38.07 -13.73 13.37
C TRP A 19 -38.90 -13.07 14.46
N ASP A 20 -39.54 -13.87 15.31
CA ASP A 20 -40.40 -13.37 16.37
C ASP A 20 -39.67 -13.34 17.72
N PHE A 21 -39.21 -12.14 18.10
CA PHE A 21 -38.57 -11.83 19.39
C PHE A 21 -39.54 -11.11 20.35
N THR A 22 -40.86 -11.30 20.20
CA THR A 22 -41.86 -10.67 21.09
C THR A 22 -42.07 -11.43 22.41
N GLY A 23 -41.35 -12.53 22.63
CA GLY A 23 -41.42 -13.32 23.87
C GLY A 23 -40.83 -12.61 25.10
N ASN A 24 -41.06 -13.21 26.28
CA ASN A 24 -40.58 -12.71 27.58
C ASN A 24 -39.09 -13.03 27.82
N PHE A 25 -38.20 -12.63 26.91
CA PHE A 25 -36.75 -12.73 27.09
C PHE A 25 -36.05 -11.55 26.42
N VAL A 26 -34.89 -11.15 26.94
CA VAL A 26 -34.12 -10.00 26.44
C VAL A 26 -32.80 -10.50 25.87
N PRO A 27 -32.65 -10.58 24.54
CA PRO A 27 -31.40 -11.02 23.92
C PRO A 27 -30.27 -10.00 24.12
N CYS A 28 -29.02 -10.47 24.07
CA CYS A 28 -27.85 -9.59 24.02
C CYS A 28 -27.34 -9.37 22.58
N GLU A 29 -26.53 -8.33 22.36
CA GLU A 29 -25.85 -8.14 21.08
C GLU A 29 -24.61 -9.04 20.99
N LEU A 30 -24.34 -9.59 19.81
CA LEU A 30 -23.14 -10.35 19.50
C LEU A 30 -22.09 -9.47 18.80
N LEU A 31 -20.83 -9.57 19.23
CA LEU A 31 -19.68 -8.95 18.56
C LEU A 31 -18.98 -9.98 17.65
N LEU A 32 -18.69 -9.58 16.41
CA LEU A 32 -17.98 -10.42 15.43
C LEU A 32 -16.61 -9.83 15.11
N THR A 33 -15.55 -10.62 15.33
CA THR A 33 -14.16 -10.25 15.03
C THR A 33 -13.47 -11.25 14.09
N GLY A 34 -14.02 -12.46 13.97
CA GLY A 34 -13.45 -13.53 13.15
C GLY A 34 -13.60 -13.28 11.65
N ASP A 35 -12.60 -13.69 10.89
CA ASP A 35 -12.60 -13.68 9.42
C ASP A 35 -13.71 -14.54 8.81
N ALA A 36 -14.00 -15.70 9.43
CA ALA A 36 -15.07 -16.62 9.04
C ALA A 36 -16.44 -16.29 9.66
N ALA A 37 -16.51 -15.33 10.59
CA ALA A 37 -17.72 -15.01 11.33
C ALA A 37 -18.65 -14.07 10.53
N PHE A 38 -19.94 -14.38 10.49
CA PHE A 38 -20.93 -13.51 9.87
C PHE A 38 -22.33 -13.62 10.52
N PRO A 39 -23.13 -12.54 10.44
CA PRO A 39 -24.46 -12.52 11.02
C PRO A 39 -25.44 -13.29 10.15
N VAL A 40 -26.34 -14.02 10.80
CA VAL A 40 -27.57 -14.57 10.19
C VAL A 40 -28.73 -13.59 10.40
N LEU A 41 -28.79 -12.98 11.58
CA LEU A 41 -29.82 -12.03 11.97
C LEU A 41 -29.21 -10.77 12.59
N VAL A 42 -29.69 -9.62 12.13
CA VAL A 42 -29.43 -8.30 12.73
C VAL A 42 -30.75 -7.58 13.01
N SER A 43 -30.79 -6.80 14.09
CA SER A 43 -31.92 -5.92 14.41
C SER A 43 -32.00 -4.74 13.42
N PRO A 44 -33.12 -3.98 13.41
CA PRO A 44 -33.24 -2.73 12.67
C PRO A 44 -32.16 -1.69 13.03
N GLU A 45 -31.73 -1.69 14.29
CA GLU A 45 -30.64 -0.85 14.83
C GLU A 45 -29.25 -1.38 14.47
N LYS A 46 -29.18 -2.49 13.71
CA LYS A 46 -27.98 -3.19 13.24
C LYS A 46 -27.24 -3.95 14.33
N GLN A 47 -27.91 -4.38 15.40
CA GLN A 47 -27.30 -5.22 16.43
C GLN A 47 -27.37 -6.69 16.01
N VAL A 48 -26.28 -7.45 16.15
CA VAL A 48 -26.24 -8.87 15.73
C VAL A 48 -26.90 -9.74 16.80
N LEU A 49 -27.85 -10.59 16.40
CA LEU A 49 -28.60 -11.48 17.29
C LEU A 49 -28.24 -12.97 17.09
N ILE A 50 -27.93 -13.34 15.85
CA ILE A 50 -27.53 -14.71 15.50
C ILE A 50 -26.31 -14.61 14.60
N ALA A 51 -25.29 -15.37 14.91
CA ALA A 51 -24.07 -15.43 14.12
C ALA A 51 -23.58 -16.87 13.95
N VAL A 52 -22.84 -17.08 12.87
CA VAL A 52 -22.15 -18.34 12.60
C VAL A 52 -20.68 -18.10 12.32
N SER A 53 -19.85 -19.10 12.60
CA SER A 53 -18.43 -19.06 12.32
C SER A 53 -17.84 -20.47 12.17
N HIS A 54 -16.55 -20.54 11.89
CA HIS A 54 -15.77 -21.77 11.84
C HIS A 54 -14.57 -21.66 12.77
N TYR A 55 -14.17 -22.79 13.34
CA TYR A 55 -12.91 -22.91 14.06
C TYR A 55 -12.28 -24.28 13.81
N GLY A 56 -11.01 -24.30 13.40
CA GLY A 56 -10.37 -25.51 12.89
C GLY A 56 -11.20 -26.13 11.75
N LYS A 57 -11.62 -27.39 11.95
CA LYS A 57 -12.45 -28.12 10.98
C LYS A 57 -13.96 -28.02 11.27
N GLY A 58 -14.35 -27.50 12.44
CA GLY A 58 -15.74 -27.47 12.90
C GLY A 58 -16.46 -26.17 12.63
N ARG A 59 -17.70 -26.11 13.11
CA ARG A 59 -18.69 -25.05 12.83
C ARG A 59 -19.35 -24.61 14.13
N MET A 60 -19.69 -23.34 14.23
CA MET A 60 -20.39 -22.78 15.39
C MET A 60 -21.60 -21.97 14.95
N VAL A 61 -22.71 -22.15 15.64
CA VAL A 61 -23.89 -21.27 15.62
C VAL A 61 -24.07 -20.70 17.02
N VAL A 62 -24.13 -19.38 17.12
CA VAL A 62 -24.29 -18.66 18.38
C VAL A 62 -25.55 -17.81 18.31
N VAL A 63 -26.43 -17.95 19.30
CA VAL A 63 -27.67 -17.19 19.42
C VAL A 63 -27.67 -16.33 20.68
N SER A 64 -28.22 -15.13 20.57
CA SER A 64 -28.20 -14.07 21.59
C SER A 64 -28.99 -14.32 22.88
N HIS A 65 -29.64 -15.49 23.01
CA HIS A 65 -30.38 -15.91 24.20
C HIS A 65 -30.64 -17.41 24.17
N GLU A 66 -30.58 -18.11 25.30
CA GLU A 66 -30.87 -19.54 25.40
C GLU A 66 -32.34 -19.88 25.11
N GLU A 67 -33.28 -18.98 25.43
CA GLU A 67 -34.70 -19.13 25.11
C GLU A 67 -34.98 -19.26 23.60
N ILE A 68 -34.10 -18.76 22.74
CA ILE A 68 -34.20 -18.99 21.28
C ILE A 68 -34.09 -20.48 20.96
N LEU A 69 -33.26 -21.22 21.71
CA LEU A 69 -33.07 -22.66 21.55
C LEU A 69 -34.26 -23.47 22.08
N LYS A 70 -35.09 -22.88 22.94
CA LYS A 70 -36.24 -23.52 23.57
C LYS A 70 -37.58 -23.17 22.90
N ASN A 71 -37.61 -22.10 22.11
CA ASN A 71 -38.84 -21.53 21.57
C ASN A 71 -39.25 -22.15 20.21
N PRO A 72 -40.47 -22.72 20.09
CA PRO A 72 -40.97 -23.32 18.85
C PRO A 72 -41.00 -22.39 17.63
N ASN A 73 -41.10 -21.07 17.84
CA ASN A 73 -41.09 -20.08 16.74
C ASN A 73 -39.77 -20.10 15.95
N PHE A 74 -38.70 -20.62 16.54
CA PHE A 74 -37.38 -20.75 15.89
C PHE A 74 -37.10 -22.17 15.38
N SER A 75 -38.08 -23.08 15.44
CA SER A 75 -37.88 -24.50 15.09
C SER A 75 -37.34 -24.72 13.69
N GLN A 76 -37.78 -23.97 12.69
CA GLN A 76 -37.24 -24.08 11.32
C GLN A 76 -35.75 -23.71 11.28
N PHE A 77 -35.38 -22.57 11.88
CA PHE A 77 -33.98 -22.15 11.98
C PHE A 77 -33.12 -23.19 12.70
N LEU A 78 -33.59 -23.68 13.86
CA LEU A 78 -32.83 -24.61 14.68
C LEU A 78 -32.56 -25.93 13.93
N ARG A 79 -33.50 -26.39 13.09
CA ARG A 79 -33.29 -27.53 12.20
C ARG A 79 -32.21 -27.24 11.15
N ASN A 80 -32.34 -26.14 10.42
CA ASN A 80 -31.36 -25.71 9.42
C ASN A 80 -29.96 -25.57 10.04
N ALA A 81 -29.87 -24.99 11.25
CA ALA A 81 -28.65 -24.80 12.00
C ALA A 81 -28.00 -26.14 12.41
N VAL A 82 -28.77 -27.08 12.99
CA VAL A 82 -28.27 -28.41 13.34
C VAL A 82 -27.83 -29.18 12.11
N ASP A 83 -28.58 -29.10 11.01
CA ASP A 83 -28.23 -29.74 9.74
C ASP A 83 -26.93 -29.21 9.17
N TRP A 84 -26.72 -27.90 9.24
CA TRP A 84 -25.47 -27.28 8.86
C TRP A 84 -24.31 -27.61 9.80
N LEU A 85 -24.56 -27.75 11.10
CA LEU A 85 -23.53 -28.08 12.09
C LEU A 85 -23.05 -29.53 11.97
N ARG A 86 -23.89 -30.44 11.45
CA ARG A 86 -23.54 -31.86 11.32
C ARG A 86 -22.35 -32.07 10.36
N PRO A 87 -21.31 -32.81 10.78
CA PRO A 87 -20.21 -33.19 9.88
C PRO A 87 -20.64 -34.25 8.86
N SER A 88 -21.61 -35.10 9.21
CA SER A 88 -22.27 -36.05 8.31
C SER A 88 -23.75 -36.25 8.67
N PRO A 89 -24.59 -36.75 7.75
CA PRO A 89 -26.00 -37.01 8.04
C PRO A 89 -26.26 -37.98 9.21
N GLU A 90 -25.35 -38.93 9.46
CA GLU A 90 -25.47 -39.94 10.51
C GLU A 90 -24.99 -39.45 11.88
N ALA A 91 -24.32 -38.31 11.91
CA ALA A 91 -23.67 -37.78 13.09
C ALA A 91 -24.69 -37.47 14.20
N GLN A 92 -24.40 -37.93 15.42
CA GLN A 92 -25.29 -37.81 16.56
C GLN A 92 -25.33 -36.37 17.09
N VAL A 93 -26.52 -35.92 17.50
CA VAL A 93 -26.71 -34.61 18.13
C VAL A 93 -26.91 -34.79 19.63
N GLY A 94 -25.95 -34.36 20.43
CA GLY A 94 -26.10 -34.30 21.89
C GLY A 94 -26.69 -32.95 22.31
N VAL A 95 -27.61 -32.98 23.27
CA VAL A 95 -28.23 -31.77 23.82
C VAL A 95 -28.04 -31.78 25.33
N HIS A 96 -27.46 -30.71 25.87
CA HIS A 96 -27.26 -30.53 27.30
C HIS A 96 -28.60 -30.46 28.05
N ARG A 97 -28.62 -30.92 29.31
CA ARG A 97 -29.85 -31.01 30.14
C ARG A 97 -30.60 -29.70 30.32
N SER A 98 -29.91 -28.56 30.24
CA SER A 98 -30.54 -27.23 30.35
C SER A 98 -31.38 -26.86 29.12
N LEU A 99 -31.25 -27.63 28.04
CA LEU A 99 -31.92 -27.41 26.75
C LEU A 99 -32.85 -28.58 26.38
N ASP A 100 -33.42 -29.31 27.35
CA ASP A 100 -34.37 -30.40 27.09
C ASP A 100 -35.52 -30.04 26.11
N PRO A 101 -36.09 -28.81 26.11
CA PRO A 101 -37.07 -28.41 25.09
C PRO A 101 -36.54 -28.48 23.65
N LEU A 102 -35.26 -28.19 23.43
CA LEU A 102 -34.60 -28.32 22.11
C LEU A 102 -34.59 -29.77 21.65
N SER A 103 -34.31 -30.72 22.56
CA SER A 103 -34.35 -32.15 22.22
C SER A 103 -35.73 -32.57 21.71
N GLN A 104 -36.80 -32.10 22.35
CA GLN A 104 -38.16 -32.40 21.92
C GLN A 104 -38.48 -31.79 20.56
N LEU A 105 -38.01 -30.57 20.28
CA LEU A 105 -38.18 -29.92 18.98
C LEU A 105 -37.47 -30.69 17.85
N LEU A 106 -36.23 -31.14 18.08
CA LEU A 106 -35.43 -31.85 17.09
C LEU A 106 -35.88 -33.31 16.87
N LEU A 107 -36.39 -33.99 17.90
CA LEU A 107 -36.94 -35.35 17.77
C LEU A 107 -38.19 -35.37 16.88
N ARG A 108 -39.01 -34.32 16.92
CA ARG A 108 -40.20 -34.17 16.04
C ARG A 108 -39.83 -34.04 14.56
N SER A 109 -38.57 -33.77 14.23
CA SER A 109 -38.06 -33.66 12.86
C SER A 109 -37.19 -34.85 12.40
N SER A 110 -37.30 -36.01 13.06
CA SER A 110 -36.55 -37.22 12.72
C SER A 110 -35.02 -37.12 12.86
N THR A 111 -34.52 -36.12 13.59
CA THR A 111 -33.09 -35.98 13.90
C THR A 111 -32.69 -36.97 15.00
N LYS A 112 -31.55 -37.67 14.85
CA LYS A 112 -31.02 -38.56 15.89
C LYS A 112 -30.41 -37.73 17.04
N VAL A 113 -31.16 -37.59 18.14
CA VAL A 113 -30.80 -36.76 19.30
C VAL A 113 -30.58 -37.61 20.54
N GLN A 114 -29.54 -37.29 21.30
CA GLN A 114 -29.28 -37.82 22.64
C GLN A 114 -29.57 -36.71 23.67
N PRO A 115 -30.72 -36.73 24.36
CA PRO A 115 -31.09 -35.70 25.33
C PRO A 115 -30.32 -35.87 26.65
N GLY A 116 -30.03 -34.76 27.33
CA GLY A 116 -29.46 -34.74 28.67
C GLY A 116 -28.01 -35.27 28.78
N VAL A 117 -27.31 -35.42 27.66
CA VAL A 117 -25.93 -35.94 27.64
C VAL A 117 -24.90 -34.83 27.84
N GLY A 118 -23.79 -35.16 28.50
CA GLY A 118 -22.60 -34.32 28.51
C GLY A 118 -21.85 -34.42 27.18
N LEU A 119 -20.86 -33.52 26.98
CA LEU A 119 -19.99 -33.56 25.82
C LEU A 119 -19.26 -34.91 25.72
N SER A 120 -19.25 -35.51 24.52
CA SER A 120 -18.54 -36.74 24.21
C SER A 120 -17.94 -36.68 22.81
N ALA A 121 -16.78 -37.31 22.63
CA ALA A 121 -16.08 -37.36 21.35
C ALA A 121 -16.83 -38.14 20.24
N SER A 122 -17.85 -38.93 20.60
CA SER A 122 -18.70 -39.66 19.64
C SER A 122 -19.79 -38.81 19.01
N LEU A 123 -20.05 -37.62 19.55
CA LEU A 123 -21.07 -36.71 19.03
C LEU A 123 -20.55 -36.00 17.76
N GLY A 124 -21.47 -35.70 16.84
CA GLY A 124 -21.19 -34.82 15.71
C GLY A 124 -21.55 -33.37 16.00
N VAL A 125 -22.60 -33.16 16.79
CA VAL A 125 -23.08 -31.84 17.20
C VAL A 125 -23.35 -31.84 18.69
N TYR A 126 -23.00 -30.76 19.37
CA TYR A 126 -23.33 -30.53 20.78
C TYR A 126 -24.07 -29.20 20.94
N CYS A 127 -25.20 -29.23 21.64
CA CYS A 127 -26.03 -28.07 21.92
C CYS A 127 -25.99 -27.75 23.42
N THR A 128 -25.62 -26.54 23.79
CA THR A 128 -25.49 -26.12 25.20
C THR A 128 -25.83 -24.65 25.39
N ASP A 129 -26.08 -24.23 26.63
CA ASP A 129 -26.12 -22.81 26.98
C ASP A 129 -24.71 -22.24 27.20
N ALA A 130 -24.65 -20.93 27.44
CA ALA A 130 -23.41 -20.15 27.51
C ALA A 130 -22.96 -19.82 28.94
N TYR A 131 -23.48 -20.51 29.97
CA TYR A 131 -23.32 -20.10 31.37
C TYR A 131 -22.33 -20.94 32.18
N ASP A 132 -21.78 -22.00 31.59
CA ASP A 132 -20.80 -22.89 32.22
C ASP A 132 -19.54 -23.02 31.33
N ASP A 133 -18.38 -22.78 31.91
CA ASP A 133 -17.06 -22.88 31.27
C ASP A 133 -16.22 -24.05 31.77
N ALA A 134 -16.76 -24.90 32.65
CA ALA A 134 -16.03 -26.07 33.19
C ALA A 134 -15.53 -27.02 32.09
N GLN A 135 -16.20 -27.06 30.93
CA GLN A 135 -15.81 -27.87 29.76
C GLN A 135 -15.33 -27.02 28.57
N ALA A 136 -14.89 -25.78 28.80
CA ALA A 136 -14.59 -24.85 27.71
C ALA A 136 -13.45 -25.35 26.81
N GLU A 137 -12.38 -25.93 27.38
CA GLU A 137 -11.26 -26.47 26.60
C GLU A 137 -11.69 -27.68 25.77
N GLU A 138 -12.49 -28.60 26.31
CA GLU A 138 -13.00 -29.75 25.58
C GLU A 138 -13.94 -29.32 24.45
N LEU A 139 -14.78 -28.30 24.67
CA LEU A 139 -15.65 -27.74 23.63
C LEU A 139 -14.84 -27.11 22.49
N VAL A 140 -13.80 -26.33 22.82
CA VAL A 140 -12.90 -25.74 21.82
C VAL A 140 -12.20 -26.84 21.02
N HIS A 141 -11.70 -27.88 21.68
CA HIS A 141 -11.05 -29.01 21.02
C HIS A 141 -12.03 -29.80 20.13
N PHE A 142 -13.26 -30.03 20.62
CA PHE A 142 -14.33 -30.69 19.88
C PHE A 142 -14.63 -29.95 18.56
N VAL A 143 -14.82 -28.63 18.61
CA VAL A 143 -15.07 -27.85 17.40
C VAL A 143 -13.83 -27.81 16.51
N LYS A 144 -12.63 -27.57 17.06
CA LYS A 144 -11.38 -27.58 16.28
C LYS A 144 -11.19 -28.89 15.51
N GLY A 145 -11.58 -30.01 16.12
CA GLY A 145 -11.53 -31.36 15.55
C GLY A 145 -12.55 -31.65 14.44
N GLY A 146 -13.60 -30.83 14.29
CA GLY A 146 -14.64 -31.02 13.27
C GLY A 146 -16.08 -31.08 13.80
N GLY A 147 -16.28 -31.00 15.12
CA GLY A 147 -17.59 -30.97 15.74
C GLY A 147 -18.39 -29.70 15.44
N GLY A 148 -19.71 -29.82 15.49
CA GLY A 148 -20.64 -28.69 15.39
C GLY A 148 -21.12 -28.22 16.76
N LEU A 149 -21.03 -26.92 17.06
CA LEU A 149 -21.51 -26.34 18.32
C LEU A 149 -22.70 -25.41 18.08
N LEU A 150 -23.80 -25.64 18.79
CA LEU A 150 -24.92 -24.71 18.92
C LEU A 150 -24.94 -24.17 20.35
N MET A 151 -24.70 -22.87 20.51
CA MET A 151 -24.63 -22.23 21.82
C MET A 151 -25.58 -21.04 21.91
N GLY A 152 -26.31 -20.95 23.02
CA GLY A 152 -27.24 -19.84 23.29
C GLY A 152 -27.10 -19.31 24.70
N GLY A 153 -27.16 -18.00 24.85
CA GLY A 153 -27.16 -17.35 26.16
C GLY A 153 -27.18 -15.84 26.03
N GLN A 154 -27.29 -15.15 27.16
CA GLN A 154 -27.16 -13.70 27.22
C GLN A 154 -26.13 -13.31 28.28
N ALA A 155 -25.38 -12.24 28.01
CA ALA A 155 -24.35 -11.78 28.94
C ALA A 155 -24.72 -10.50 29.70
N TRP A 156 -25.86 -9.86 29.41
CA TRP A 156 -26.26 -8.61 30.08
C TRP A 156 -26.61 -8.84 31.56
N TYR A 157 -27.24 -9.96 31.89
CA TYR A 157 -27.57 -10.30 33.28
C TYR A 157 -26.31 -10.62 34.06
N TRP A 158 -25.38 -11.38 33.46
CA TRP A 158 -24.07 -11.64 34.04
C TRP A 158 -23.28 -10.34 34.26
N ALA A 159 -23.33 -9.42 33.29
CA ALA A 159 -22.71 -8.10 33.39
C ALA A 159 -23.24 -7.27 34.56
N SER A 160 -24.54 -7.39 34.86
CA SER A 160 -25.19 -6.70 35.99
C SER A 160 -24.72 -7.18 37.36
N GLN A 161 -24.17 -8.40 37.44
CA GLN A 161 -23.67 -9.00 38.69
C GLN A 161 -22.17 -8.81 38.89
N GLN A 162 -21.39 -8.81 37.81
CA GLN A 162 -19.92 -8.74 37.85
C GLN A 162 -19.42 -7.35 37.44
N SER A 163 -19.39 -7.09 36.13
CA SER A 163 -19.14 -5.78 35.49
C SER A 163 -19.26 -5.94 33.98
N ALA A 164 -19.72 -4.90 33.27
CA ALA A 164 -19.79 -4.88 31.82
C ALA A 164 -18.40 -4.98 31.14
N GLU A 165 -17.33 -4.50 31.78
CA GLU A 165 -15.97 -4.52 31.23
C GLU A 165 -15.39 -5.93 31.14
N LYS A 166 -15.87 -6.83 32.00
CA LYS A 166 -15.40 -8.20 32.13
C LYS A 166 -16.05 -9.16 31.14
N VAL A 167 -17.24 -8.82 30.62
CA VAL A 167 -18.07 -9.71 29.79
C VAL A 167 -17.27 -10.34 28.65
N LEU A 168 -16.51 -9.53 27.92
CA LEU A 168 -15.89 -10.00 26.68
C LEU A 168 -14.83 -11.09 26.91
N PHE A 169 -14.15 -11.07 28.07
CA PHE A 169 -13.03 -11.96 28.36
C PHE A 169 -13.26 -12.91 29.53
N GLU A 170 -14.30 -12.71 30.34
CA GLU A 170 -14.61 -13.52 31.53
C GLU A 170 -15.98 -14.21 31.46
N PHE A 171 -16.89 -13.83 30.54
CA PHE A 171 -18.17 -14.53 30.40
C PHE A 171 -17.96 -15.99 29.94
N PRO A 172 -18.59 -17.00 30.59
CA PRO A 172 -18.33 -18.42 30.30
C PRO A 172 -18.46 -18.80 28.82
N GLY A 173 -19.53 -18.37 28.14
CA GLY A 173 -19.71 -18.62 26.71
C GLY A 173 -18.59 -18.06 25.83
N ASN A 174 -18.01 -16.92 26.22
CA ASN A 174 -16.89 -16.30 25.52
C ASN A 174 -15.58 -17.09 25.72
N GLN A 175 -15.47 -17.98 26.71
CA GLN A 175 -14.33 -18.91 26.82
C GLN A 175 -14.32 -19.96 25.71
N VAL A 176 -15.44 -20.13 25.00
CA VAL A 176 -15.63 -21.10 23.92
C VAL A 176 -15.78 -20.42 22.57
N THR A 177 -16.72 -19.48 22.42
CA THR A 177 -17.08 -18.92 21.09
C THR A 177 -16.06 -17.91 20.56
N SER A 178 -15.28 -17.29 21.45
CA SER A 178 -14.32 -16.24 21.08
C SER A 178 -13.21 -16.74 20.15
N VAL A 179 -12.82 -18.01 20.23
CA VAL A 179 -11.79 -18.62 19.35
C VAL A 179 -12.20 -18.56 17.87
N ALA A 180 -13.52 -18.60 17.61
CA ALA A 180 -14.13 -18.45 16.30
C ALA A 180 -14.48 -16.98 15.98
N GLY A 181 -14.13 -16.05 16.86
CA GLY A 181 -14.36 -14.62 16.70
C GLY A 181 -15.82 -14.19 16.86
N VAL A 182 -16.61 -14.91 17.69
CA VAL A 182 -17.97 -14.54 18.06
C VAL A 182 -18.05 -14.36 19.57
N TYR A 183 -18.54 -13.21 20.01
CA TYR A 183 -18.59 -12.86 21.43
C TYR A 183 -19.99 -12.42 21.84
N PHE A 184 -20.43 -12.85 23.01
CA PHE A 184 -21.55 -12.25 23.74
C PHE A 184 -21.11 -10.91 24.35
N THR A 185 -21.95 -9.89 24.25
CA THR A 185 -21.74 -8.57 24.88
C THR A 185 -22.76 -8.30 25.98
N GLY A 186 -22.48 -7.32 26.84
CA GLY A 186 -23.41 -6.87 27.88
C GLY A 186 -24.57 -6.01 27.36
N ASN A 187 -24.62 -5.70 26.06
CA ASN A 187 -25.67 -4.85 25.50
C ASN A 187 -26.95 -5.65 25.31
N THR A 188 -28.09 -5.05 25.64
CA THR A 188 -29.41 -5.60 25.32
C THR A 188 -29.84 -5.21 23.92
N VAL A 189 -30.69 -6.03 23.31
CA VAL A 189 -31.38 -5.75 22.05
C VAL A 189 -32.88 -5.73 22.30
N GLY A 190 -33.58 -4.76 21.69
CA GLY A 190 -35.03 -4.60 21.84
C GLY A 190 -35.83 -5.79 21.29
N SER A 191 -37.02 -6.01 21.84
CA SER A 191 -37.97 -6.99 21.32
C SER A 191 -38.61 -6.52 20.00
N GLY A 192 -39.05 -7.46 19.17
CA GLY A 192 -39.73 -7.13 17.92
C GLY A 192 -39.85 -8.28 16.95
N ILE A 193 -40.47 -8.01 15.80
CA ILE A 193 -40.53 -8.93 14.68
C ILE A 193 -39.55 -8.45 13.61
N PHE A 194 -38.57 -9.28 13.27
CA PHE A 194 -37.52 -8.93 12.32
C PHE A 194 -37.68 -9.68 11.00
N LYS A 195 -37.43 -9.00 9.88
CA LYS A 195 -37.52 -9.59 8.54
C LYS A 195 -36.26 -10.37 8.20
N VAL A 196 -36.41 -11.46 7.46
CA VAL A 196 -35.28 -12.17 6.85
C VAL A 196 -34.67 -11.29 5.76
N SER A 197 -33.34 -11.17 5.76
CA SER A 197 -32.61 -10.42 4.73
C SER A 197 -32.39 -11.30 3.50
N GLY A 198 -32.49 -10.75 2.29
CA GLY A 198 -32.23 -11.51 1.05
C GLY A 198 -30.74 -11.80 0.80
N LYS A 199 -29.84 -11.25 1.61
CA LYS A 199 -28.39 -11.46 1.56
C LYS A 199 -27.83 -11.43 2.98
N ILE A 200 -26.63 -11.97 3.18
CA ILE A 200 -25.90 -11.84 4.46
C ILE A 200 -25.95 -10.38 4.94
N PRO A 201 -26.49 -10.11 6.15
CA PRO A 201 -26.48 -8.79 6.75
C PRO A 201 -25.07 -8.22 6.88
N LYS A 202 -24.94 -6.89 6.87
CA LYS A 202 -23.64 -6.24 7.06
C LYS A 202 -23.23 -6.32 8.53
N ILE A 203 -21.98 -6.69 8.78
CA ILE A 203 -21.35 -6.57 10.10
C ILE A 203 -21.25 -5.09 10.46
N PRO A 204 -21.69 -4.67 11.67
CA PRO A 204 -21.52 -3.30 12.14
C PRO A 204 -20.06 -2.85 12.16
N LEU A 205 -19.83 -1.57 11.88
CA LEU A 205 -18.47 -1.00 11.94
C LEU A 205 -17.94 -0.95 13.37
N ILE A 206 -18.81 -0.52 14.29
CA ILE A 206 -18.55 -0.30 15.70
C ILE A 206 -19.68 -1.00 16.47
N VAL A 207 -19.30 -1.77 17.48
CA VAL A 207 -20.21 -2.39 18.45
C VAL A 207 -19.69 -1.99 19.83
N PRO A 208 -20.48 -1.27 20.66
CA PRO A 208 -20.10 -1.04 22.06
C PRO A 208 -19.92 -2.41 22.74
N HIS A 209 -18.78 -2.65 23.38
CA HIS A 209 -18.49 -4.00 23.92
C HIS A 209 -17.96 -3.98 25.37
N GLY A 210 -17.84 -2.81 25.99
CA GLY A 210 -17.39 -2.66 27.38
C GLY A 210 -15.90 -2.94 27.63
N ALA A 211 -15.20 -3.71 26.79
CA ALA A 211 -13.78 -3.99 26.99
C ALA A 211 -12.91 -2.73 27.09
N ASN A 212 -12.09 -2.65 28.14
CA ASN A 212 -11.24 -1.50 28.47
C ASN A 212 -9.86 -1.60 27.78
N LEU A 213 -9.80 -1.32 26.48
CA LEU A 213 -8.55 -1.32 25.72
C LEU A 213 -7.59 -0.20 26.14
N SER A 214 -8.09 0.88 26.74
CA SER A 214 -7.27 1.93 27.34
C SER A 214 -6.42 1.39 28.49
N GLN A 215 -6.98 0.53 29.35
CA GLN A 215 -6.23 -0.12 30.41
C GLN A 215 -5.15 -1.06 29.84
N ASP A 216 -5.43 -1.77 28.75
CA ASP A 216 -4.42 -2.60 28.08
C ASP A 216 -3.25 -1.74 27.56
N ALA A 217 -3.54 -0.60 26.93
CA ALA A 217 -2.52 0.35 26.49
C ALA A 217 -1.72 0.91 27.67
N GLU A 218 -2.35 1.18 28.81
CA GLU A 218 -1.69 1.63 30.03
C GLU A 218 -0.69 0.61 30.57
N LEU A 219 -1.08 -0.67 30.61
CA LEU A 219 -0.18 -1.75 31.02
C LEU A 219 1.01 -1.88 30.07
N LEU A 220 0.79 -1.75 28.76
CA LEU A 220 1.83 -1.85 27.73
C LEU A 220 2.80 -0.66 27.77
N LEU A 221 2.30 0.55 28.01
CA LEU A 221 3.08 1.79 28.01
C LEU A 221 3.52 2.23 29.43
N LYS A 222 3.32 1.38 30.44
CA LYS A 222 3.67 1.69 31.83
C LYS A 222 5.15 2.09 31.97
N GLY A 223 5.40 3.31 32.43
CA GLY A 223 6.75 3.85 32.61
C GLY A 223 7.47 4.21 31.30
N VAL A 224 6.79 4.15 30.16
CA VAL A 224 7.32 4.52 28.84
C VAL A 224 6.78 5.90 28.46
N SER A 225 7.63 6.92 28.49
CA SER A 225 7.26 8.27 28.06
C SER A 225 7.54 8.54 26.58
N GLU A 226 8.53 7.86 26.02
CA GLU A 226 9.00 8.02 24.63
C GLU A 226 9.28 6.64 24.03
N LEU A 227 8.79 6.41 22.82
CA LEU A 227 9.10 5.26 21.98
C LEU A 227 10.23 5.63 21.01
N ASP A 228 11.47 5.32 21.40
CA ASP A 228 12.67 5.56 20.59
C ASP A 228 12.93 4.37 19.66
N ILE A 229 12.54 4.53 18.39
CA ILE A 229 12.69 3.51 17.34
C ILE A 229 13.89 3.79 16.41
N VAL A 230 14.78 4.73 16.76
CA VAL A 230 15.91 5.14 15.91
C VAL A 230 16.86 3.97 15.62
N THR A 231 17.09 3.10 16.60
CA THR A 231 18.01 1.95 16.50
C THR A 231 17.33 0.63 16.12
N GLY A 232 16.02 0.66 15.81
CA GLY A 232 15.20 -0.52 15.54
C GLY A 232 15.03 -0.89 14.06
N GLY A 233 15.67 -0.15 13.14
CA GLY A 233 15.45 -0.26 11.69
C GLY A 233 14.34 0.68 11.19
N VAL A 234 14.21 0.79 9.85
CA VAL A 234 13.20 1.67 9.23
C VAL A 234 11.82 1.02 9.34
N PRO A 235 10.85 1.60 10.06
CA PRO A 235 9.57 0.95 10.31
C PRO A 235 8.64 1.00 9.10
N SER A 236 7.81 -0.04 8.95
CA SER A 236 6.63 -0.01 8.08
C SER A 236 5.44 0.68 8.76
N GLN A 237 4.47 1.17 7.98
CA GLN A 237 3.20 1.65 8.54
C GLN A 237 2.31 0.46 8.90
N LEU A 238 1.52 0.58 9.97
CA LEU A 238 0.52 -0.41 10.39
C LEU A 238 -0.89 0.11 10.09
N LEU A 239 -1.74 -0.76 9.54
CA LEU A 239 -3.18 -0.57 9.45
C LEU A 239 -3.86 -1.28 10.60
N VAL A 240 -4.41 -0.52 11.55
CA VAL A 240 -5.17 -1.05 12.70
C VAL A 240 -6.65 -1.06 12.35
N HIS A 241 -7.17 -2.22 11.94
CA HIS A 241 -8.50 -2.38 11.37
C HIS A 241 -9.41 -3.36 12.14
N GLY A 242 -8.91 -4.05 13.16
CA GLY A 242 -9.69 -4.93 14.04
C GLY A 242 -10.53 -4.15 15.05
N VAL A 243 -11.66 -4.71 15.46
CA VAL A 243 -12.51 -4.09 16.51
C VAL A 243 -11.81 -4.10 17.87
N LEU A 244 -11.04 -5.15 18.16
CA LEU A 244 -10.27 -5.31 19.40
C LEU A 244 -8.78 -5.02 19.22
N ALA A 245 -8.42 -4.32 18.13
CA ALA A 245 -7.07 -3.88 17.84
C ALA A 245 -6.96 -2.37 18.10
N PHE A 246 -5.83 -1.93 18.64
CA PHE A 246 -5.61 -0.54 19.04
C PHE A 246 -4.15 -0.10 18.80
N PRO A 247 -3.92 1.18 18.47
CA PRO A 247 -2.57 1.71 18.28
C PRO A 247 -1.85 1.89 19.62
N LEU A 248 -0.52 1.73 19.61
CA LEU A 248 0.37 1.99 20.74
C LEU A 248 1.38 3.11 20.45
N GLY A 249 1.71 3.32 19.16
CA GLY A 249 2.61 4.37 18.71
C GLY A 249 2.13 4.95 17.38
N LEU A 250 1.90 6.26 17.37
CA LEU A 250 1.48 7.06 16.22
C LEU A 250 2.48 8.21 16.01
N ASP A 251 2.72 8.59 14.76
CA ASP A 251 3.37 9.85 14.47
C ASP A 251 2.38 11.03 14.39
N SER A 252 2.90 12.23 14.13
CA SER A 252 2.09 13.46 14.01
C SER A 252 1.11 13.44 12.83
N SER A 253 1.24 12.50 11.89
CA SER A 253 0.33 12.28 10.76
C SER A 253 -0.59 11.08 10.98
N HIS A 254 -0.70 10.61 12.22
CA HIS A 254 -1.51 9.46 12.63
C HIS A 254 -1.09 8.13 11.97
N ARG A 255 0.16 8.00 11.53
CA ARG A 255 0.70 6.74 11.01
C ARG A 255 1.12 5.85 12.17
N CYS A 256 0.54 4.66 12.24
CA CYS A 256 0.82 3.69 13.28
C CYS A 256 2.09 2.89 12.99
N PHE A 257 2.92 2.67 14.01
CA PHE A 257 4.15 1.87 13.91
C PHE A 257 4.29 0.81 15.01
N LEU A 258 3.48 0.91 16.08
CA LEU A 258 3.29 -0.13 17.10
C LEU A 258 1.80 -0.27 17.37
N ALA A 259 1.30 -1.50 17.44
CA ALA A 259 -0.10 -1.79 17.72
C ALA A 259 -0.27 -3.07 18.53
N ALA A 260 -1.41 -3.21 19.19
CA ALA A 260 -1.79 -4.43 19.89
C ALA A 260 -3.22 -4.83 19.57
N ALA A 261 -3.55 -6.10 19.82
CA ALA A 261 -4.90 -6.62 19.67
C ALA A 261 -5.19 -7.73 20.66
N ARG A 262 -6.47 -7.88 21.00
CA ARG A 262 -7.01 -9.10 21.62
C ARG A 262 -7.75 -9.92 20.57
N TYR A 263 -7.56 -11.25 20.59
CA TYR A 263 -8.26 -12.15 19.69
C TYR A 263 -8.45 -13.52 20.34
N GLY A 264 -9.66 -14.06 20.27
CA GLY A 264 -10.05 -15.22 21.07
C GLY A 264 -9.81 -14.95 22.55
N ARG A 265 -9.03 -15.83 23.17
CA ARG A 265 -8.54 -15.71 24.55
C ARG A 265 -7.13 -15.13 24.65
N GLY A 266 -6.46 -14.91 23.52
CA GLY A 266 -5.07 -14.48 23.47
C GLY A 266 -4.88 -13.01 23.14
N ARG A 267 -3.61 -12.65 22.97
CA ARG A 267 -3.13 -11.27 22.90
C ARG A 267 -2.01 -11.16 21.86
N VAL A 268 -1.93 -10.03 21.17
CA VAL A 268 -0.96 -9.79 20.10
C VAL A 268 -0.36 -8.41 20.25
N VAL A 269 0.96 -8.29 20.11
CA VAL A 269 1.69 -7.03 19.98
C VAL A 269 2.49 -7.09 18.67
N VAL A 270 2.36 -6.04 17.86
CA VAL A 270 2.97 -5.94 16.53
C VAL A 270 3.94 -4.77 16.48
N ALA A 271 5.19 -5.09 16.14
CA ALA A 271 6.22 -4.13 15.79
C ALA A 271 6.39 -4.04 14.26
N SER A 272 6.66 -2.84 13.76
CA SER A 272 6.73 -2.57 12.31
C SER A 272 8.11 -2.81 11.69
N HIS A 273 9.02 -3.42 12.45
CA HIS A 273 10.32 -3.92 12.02
C HIS A 273 10.82 -4.95 13.05
N GLU A 274 11.45 -6.07 12.64
CA GLU A 274 11.91 -7.08 13.62
C GLU A 274 13.00 -6.55 14.56
N GLY A 275 13.84 -5.63 14.07
CA GLY A 275 14.90 -5.00 14.86
C GLY A 275 14.39 -4.26 16.10
N GLN A 276 13.13 -3.79 16.09
CA GLN A 276 12.49 -3.16 17.25
C GLN A 276 12.29 -4.16 18.40
N LEU A 277 12.13 -5.46 18.10
CA LEU A 277 11.97 -6.51 19.13
C LEU A 277 13.26 -6.81 19.89
N CYS A 278 14.39 -6.24 19.46
CA CYS A 278 15.68 -6.39 20.12
C CYS A 278 16.33 -5.03 20.46
N ALA A 279 15.60 -3.92 20.28
CA ALA A 279 16.13 -2.58 20.48
C ALA A 279 16.25 -2.26 21.98
N PRO A 280 17.46 -1.97 22.51
CA PRO A 280 17.65 -1.69 23.93
C PRO A 280 16.83 -0.50 24.44
N LYS A 281 16.56 0.48 23.58
CA LYS A 281 15.75 1.66 23.91
C LYS A 281 14.26 1.36 24.09
N LEU A 282 13.79 0.20 23.60
CA LEU A 282 12.43 -0.27 23.80
C LEU A 282 12.32 -1.33 24.91
N ALA A 283 13.40 -1.59 25.66
CA ALA A 283 13.45 -2.64 26.69
C ALA A 283 12.25 -2.60 27.65
N GLY A 284 11.94 -1.43 28.23
CA GLY A 284 10.80 -1.28 29.15
C GLY A 284 9.46 -1.62 28.50
N PHE A 285 9.24 -1.16 27.26
CA PHE A 285 8.04 -1.50 26.49
C PHE A 285 7.96 -3.00 26.18
N LEU A 286 9.07 -3.61 25.75
CA LEU A 286 9.11 -5.03 25.40
C LEU A 286 8.84 -5.93 26.63
N LEU A 287 9.36 -5.57 27.80
CA LEU A 287 9.07 -6.29 29.05
C LEU A 287 7.59 -6.17 29.44
N ASN A 288 7.01 -4.96 29.35
CA ASN A 288 5.58 -4.76 29.54
C ASN A 288 4.74 -5.59 28.56
N ALA A 289 5.17 -5.64 27.29
CA ALA A 289 4.53 -6.44 26.26
C ALA A 289 4.57 -7.93 26.58
N ILE A 290 5.73 -8.49 26.97
CA ILE A 290 5.83 -9.91 27.36
C ILE A 290 4.93 -10.21 28.55
N ASN A 291 4.94 -9.38 29.59
CA ASN A 291 4.08 -9.56 30.76
C ASN A 291 2.59 -9.50 30.40
N TRP A 292 2.19 -8.53 29.55
CA TRP A 292 0.81 -8.42 29.07
C TRP A 292 0.43 -9.61 28.20
N LEU A 293 1.32 -10.10 27.34
CA LEU A 293 1.08 -11.24 26.47
C LEU A 293 0.97 -12.57 27.24
N ASP A 294 1.76 -12.76 28.29
CA ASP A 294 1.73 -13.95 29.15
C ASP A 294 0.43 -14.05 29.96
N ALA A 295 -0.19 -12.89 30.25
CA ALA A 295 -1.46 -12.79 30.97
C ALA A 295 -1.45 -13.49 32.34
N GLY A 296 -0.29 -13.58 33.00
CA GLY A 296 -0.14 -14.18 34.32
C GLY A 296 -0.02 -15.70 34.33
N ARG A 297 0.13 -16.35 33.16
CA ARG A 297 0.34 -17.80 33.07
C ARG A 297 1.70 -18.26 33.59
N GLN A 298 2.68 -17.36 33.68
CA GLN A 298 4.06 -17.64 34.08
C GLN A 298 4.68 -18.78 33.26
N GLY A 299 4.30 -18.85 31.97
CA GLY A 299 4.71 -19.92 31.07
C GLY A 299 6.05 -19.66 30.39
N LEU A 300 6.41 -20.55 29.47
CA LEU A 300 7.65 -20.45 28.71
C LEU A 300 7.52 -19.40 27.59
N VAL A 301 8.47 -18.47 27.51
CA VAL A 301 8.60 -17.53 26.39
C VAL A 301 9.41 -18.18 25.26
N GLY A 302 8.76 -18.50 24.15
CA GLY A 302 9.43 -18.96 22.94
C GLY A 302 10.00 -17.81 22.13
N VAL A 303 11.27 -17.91 21.73
CA VAL A 303 11.94 -16.90 20.89
C VAL A 303 12.45 -17.54 19.61
N ALA A 304 12.01 -17.05 18.45
CA ALA A 304 12.52 -17.52 17.17
C ALA A 304 14.03 -17.24 17.05
N ALA A 305 14.76 -18.14 16.37
CA ALA A 305 16.23 -18.09 16.29
C ALA A 305 16.83 -16.78 15.75
N HIS A 306 16.06 -16.00 14.98
CA HIS A 306 16.46 -14.70 14.45
C HIS A 306 16.35 -13.55 15.45
N LEU A 307 15.68 -13.74 16.59
CA LEU A 307 15.43 -12.73 17.61
C LEU A 307 16.25 -12.97 18.89
N LYS A 308 17.44 -13.58 18.78
CA LYS A 308 18.31 -13.87 19.95
C LYS A 308 18.66 -12.64 20.79
N GLY A 309 18.62 -11.44 20.21
CA GLY A 309 18.80 -10.19 20.94
C GLY A 309 17.72 -9.94 22.01
N LEU A 310 16.54 -10.54 21.88
CA LEU A 310 15.50 -10.46 22.91
C LEU A 310 15.86 -11.32 24.14
N CYS A 311 16.63 -12.39 23.98
CA CYS A 311 17.00 -13.28 25.08
C CYS A 311 17.82 -12.57 26.16
N SER A 312 18.66 -11.60 25.78
CA SER A 312 19.43 -10.83 26.78
C SER A 312 18.52 -9.98 27.68
N LEU A 313 17.41 -9.47 27.14
CA LEU A 313 16.42 -8.72 27.92
C LEU A 313 15.64 -9.65 28.85
N LEU A 314 15.22 -10.82 28.36
CA LEU A 314 14.49 -11.81 29.16
C LEU A 314 15.34 -12.36 30.31
N SER A 315 16.64 -12.59 30.07
CA SER A 315 17.58 -13.04 31.10
C SER A 315 17.81 -12.04 32.23
N GLN A 316 17.63 -10.74 31.99
CA GLN A 316 17.82 -9.71 33.03
C GLN A 316 16.67 -9.68 34.06
N GLU A 317 15.51 -10.21 33.70
CA GLU A 317 14.28 -10.19 34.49
C GLU A 317 13.80 -11.60 34.87
N ASP A 318 14.71 -12.58 34.88
CA ASP A 318 14.49 -13.98 35.27
C ASP A 318 13.33 -14.71 34.55
N TRP A 319 13.00 -14.33 33.31
CA TRP A 319 11.99 -15.02 32.51
C TRP A 319 12.47 -16.40 32.05
N LYS A 320 11.59 -17.41 32.13
CA LYS A 320 11.80 -18.71 31.51
C LYS A 320 11.62 -18.59 30.00
N TYR A 321 12.67 -18.82 29.22
CA TYR A 321 12.59 -18.77 27.75
C TYR A 321 13.28 -19.94 27.07
N GLN A 322 12.87 -20.20 25.82
CA GLN A 322 13.50 -21.18 24.94
C GLN A 322 13.63 -20.61 23.53
N VAL A 323 14.79 -20.83 22.91
CA VAL A 323 14.98 -20.50 21.48
C VAL A 323 14.52 -21.69 20.63
N SER A 324 13.32 -21.60 20.06
CA SER A 324 12.76 -22.65 19.19
C SER A 324 11.61 -22.11 18.32
N ALA A 325 11.11 -22.95 17.42
CA ALA A 325 9.80 -22.74 16.79
C ALA A 325 8.67 -22.84 17.84
N LEU A 326 7.45 -22.48 17.43
CA LEU A 326 6.27 -22.51 18.30
C LEU A 326 5.98 -23.94 18.80
N THR A 327 5.86 -24.10 20.11
CA THR A 327 5.49 -25.36 20.77
C THR A 327 4.30 -25.15 21.72
N SER A 328 3.59 -26.23 22.06
CA SER A 328 2.34 -26.18 22.84
C SER A 328 2.51 -25.77 24.31
N ASN A 329 3.73 -25.82 24.85
CA ASN A 329 4.04 -25.45 26.24
C ASN A 329 4.40 -23.95 26.42
N MET A 330 4.41 -23.17 25.34
CA MET A 330 4.72 -21.75 25.39
C MET A 330 3.50 -20.94 25.84
N SER A 331 3.71 -19.90 26.65
CA SER A 331 2.67 -18.90 26.94
C SER A 331 2.77 -17.69 26.03
N VAL A 332 3.98 -17.37 25.58
CA VAL A 332 4.28 -16.28 24.65
C VAL A 332 5.21 -16.78 23.56
N TYR A 333 4.95 -16.40 22.31
CA TYR A 333 5.82 -16.68 21.17
C TYR A 333 6.27 -15.38 20.50
N CYS A 334 7.58 -15.23 20.34
CA CYS A 334 8.23 -14.08 19.75
C CYS A 334 8.83 -14.46 18.39
N CYS A 335 8.34 -13.87 17.30
CA CYS A 335 8.78 -14.26 15.95
C CYS A 335 8.86 -13.08 14.96
N PRO A 336 9.68 -13.21 13.89
CA PRO A 336 9.62 -12.28 12.77
C PRO A 336 8.38 -12.55 11.91
N SER A 337 7.95 -11.56 11.12
CA SER A 337 6.78 -11.66 10.24
C SER A 337 7.12 -12.00 8.77
N HIS A 338 8.30 -12.58 8.52
CA HIS A 338 8.80 -12.87 7.17
C HIS A 338 8.38 -14.23 6.59
N SER A 339 7.68 -15.06 7.37
CA SER A 339 7.20 -16.40 6.95
C SER A 339 5.76 -16.63 7.40
N ASP A 340 5.00 -17.32 6.56
CA ASP A 340 3.60 -17.73 6.80
C ASP A 340 3.45 -19.25 6.95
N GLN A 341 4.54 -20.02 6.95
CA GLN A 341 4.52 -21.49 7.05
C GLN A 341 3.78 -22.01 8.30
N GLU A 342 3.83 -21.25 9.40
CA GLU A 342 3.17 -21.60 10.66
C GLU A 342 1.93 -20.76 10.94
N ALA A 343 1.37 -20.08 9.93
CA ALA A 343 0.30 -19.10 10.14
C ALA A 343 -0.93 -19.68 10.84
N GLU A 344 -1.43 -20.84 10.41
CA GLU A 344 -2.58 -21.49 11.05
C GLU A 344 -2.28 -21.90 12.50
N LYS A 345 -1.05 -22.36 12.78
CA LYS A 345 -0.62 -22.74 14.13
C LYS A 345 -0.55 -21.53 15.05
N ILE A 346 0.04 -20.43 14.59
CA ILE A 346 0.15 -19.17 15.33
C ILE A 346 -1.25 -18.59 15.60
N GLN A 347 -2.14 -18.63 14.60
CA GLN A 347 -3.51 -18.17 14.74
C GLN A 347 -4.29 -18.98 15.78
N ALA A 348 -4.18 -20.31 15.74
CA ALA A 348 -4.81 -21.17 16.74
C ALA A 348 -4.22 -20.96 18.14
N PHE A 349 -2.89 -20.82 18.24
CA PHE A 349 -2.20 -20.52 19.50
C PHE A 349 -2.73 -19.25 20.14
N VAL A 350 -2.84 -18.14 19.39
CA VAL A 350 -3.41 -16.89 19.90
C VAL A 350 -4.89 -17.06 20.23
N ALA A 351 -5.69 -17.63 19.32
CA ALA A 351 -7.13 -17.82 19.55
C ALA A 351 -7.42 -18.59 20.85
N GLU A 352 -6.61 -19.60 21.15
CA GLU A 352 -6.74 -20.46 22.32
C GLU A 352 -6.17 -19.87 23.62
N GLY A 353 -5.47 -18.73 23.58
CA GLY A 353 -5.00 -18.03 24.78
C GLY A 353 -3.58 -17.50 24.69
N GLY A 354 -2.78 -17.98 23.75
CA GLY A 354 -1.37 -17.63 23.61
C GLY A 354 -1.11 -16.14 23.36
N GLY A 355 0.08 -15.68 23.78
CA GLY A 355 0.56 -14.34 23.52
C GLY A 355 1.51 -14.30 22.32
N LEU A 356 1.27 -13.43 21.33
CA LEU A 356 2.14 -13.27 20.16
C LEU A 356 2.85 -11.91 20.20
N LEU A 357 4.19 -11.92 20.22
CA LEU A 357 5.01 -10.75 19.92
C LEU A 357 5.62 -10.93 18.53
N ILE A 358 5.21 -10.10 17.58
CA ILE A 358 5.61 -10.29 16.18
C ILE A 358 6.09 -8.99 15.55
N GLY A 359 7.16 -9.08 14.75
CA GLY A 359 7.80 -7.91 14.16
C GLY A 359 8.30 -8.12 12.75
N GLY A 360 8.17 -7.11 11.89
CA GLY A 360 8.82 -7.12 10.59
C GLY A 360 8.38 -5.99 9.66
N GLN A 361 9.09 -5.87 8.54
CA GLN A 361 8.91 -4.79 7.57
C GLN A 361 8.41 -5.29 6.22
N ALA A 362 7.27 -4.75 5.78
CA ALA A 362 6.71 -5.06 4.47
C ALA A 362 7.17 -4.09 3.36
N TRP A 363 7.75 -2.93 3.71
CA TRP A 363 8.28 -2.00 2.69
C TRP A 363 9.43 -2.62 1.88
N TYR A 364 10.29 -3.41 2.51
CA TYR A 364 11.38 -4.12 1.82
C TYR A 364 10.80 -5.20 0.91
N TRP A 365 9.85 -5.99 1.41
CA TRP A 365 9.14 -6.97 0.59
C TRP A 365 8.46 -6.30 -0.63
N SER A 366 7.86 -5.12 -0.45
CA SER A 366 7.19 -4.38 -1.52
C SER A 366 8.16 -3.85 -2.58
N SER A 367 9.40 -3.51 -2.19
CA SER A 367 10.43 -3.09 -3.15
C SER A 367 10.87 -4.25 -4.06
N GLN A 368 10.83 -5.48 -3.53
CA GLN A 368 11.13 -6.71 -4.28
C GLN A 368 9.93 -7.26 -5.05
N ASN A 369 8.70 -6.89 -4.68
CA ASN A 369 7.46 -7.41 -5.26
C ASN A 369 6.63 -6.27 -5.87
N GLN A 370 7.21 -5.54 -6.82
CA GLN A 370 6.55 -4.39 -7.44
C GLN A 370 5.20 -4.75 -8.06
N GLY A 371 4.18 -3.91 -7.83
CA GLY A 371 2.81 -4.15 -8.31
C GLY A 371 2.00 -5.18 -7.50
N GLN A 372 2.56 -5.76 -6.43
CA GLN A 372 1.81 -6.56 -5.46
C GLN A 372 1.44 -5.73 -4.22
N ALA A 373 0.25 -5.96 -3.66
CA ALA A 373 -0.19 -5.28 -2.44
C ALA A 373 0.32 -6.02 -1.20
N ALA A 374 1.20 -5.38 -0.42
CA ALA A 374 1.76 -5.96 0.82
C ALA A 374 0.70 -6.48 1.79
N VAL A 375 -0.41 -5.74 1.97
CA VAL A 375 -1.57 -6.14 2.79
C VAL A 375 -2.15 -7.51 2.44
N ALA A 376 -1.97 -7.96 1.20
CA ALA A 376 -2.45 -9.24 0.70
C ALA A 376 -1.33 -10.28 0.55
N GLY A 377 -0.16 -9.87 0.06
CA GLY A 377 0.92 -10.75 -0.37
C GLY A 377 2.04 -10.95 0.64
N TYR A 378 2.23 -10.04 1.60
CA TYR A 378 3.30 -10.16 2.58
C TYR A 378 3.01 -11.34 3.55
N PRO A 379 3.97 -12.26 3.78
CA PRO A 379 3.75 -13.44 4.63
C PRO A 379 3.21 -13.11 6.02
N GLY A 380 3.75 -12.08 6.68
CA GLY A 380 3.28 -11.62 7.99
C GLY A 380 1.80 -11.25 8.03
N ASN A 381 1.26 -10.72 6.94
CA ASN A 381 -0.16 -10.35 6.87
C ASN A 381 -1.09 -11.56 6.71
N LYS A 382 -0.57 -12.73 6.29
CA LYS A 382 -1.33 -13.99 6.35
C LYS A 382 -1.63 -14.40 7.79
N ILE A 383 -0.77 -13.99 8.73
CA ILE A 383 -0.97 -14.17 10.17
C ILE A 383 -1.83 -13.04 10.74
N LEU A 384 -1.40 -11.80 10.52
CA LEU A 384 -1.84 -10.62 11.26
C LEU A 384 -3.22 -10.09 10.86
N ASN A 385 -3.64 -10.24 9.60
CA ASN A 385 -4.92 -9.73 9.12
C ASN A 385 -6.10 -10.29 9.95
N ARG A 386 -5.99 -11.55 10.40
CA ARG A 386 -6.97 -12.21 11.28
C ARG A 386 -7.14 -11.51 12.63
N PHE A 387 -6.06 -10.94 13.15
CA PHE A 387 -6.05 -10.19 14.41
C PHE A 387 -6.42 -8.71 14.24
N GLY A 388 -6.68 -8.28 13.00
CA GLY A 388 -7.10 -6.92 12.71
C GLY A 388 -5.96 -5.91 12.61
N ILE A 389 -4.74 -6.36 12.32
CA ILE A 389 -3.57 -5.50 12.10
C ILE A 389 -2.92 -5.94 10.78
N SER A 390 -2.52 -4.99 9.93
CA SER A 390 -1.74 -5.28 8.72
C SER A 390 -0.48 -4.42 8.66
N ILE A 391 0.63 -4.99 8.19
CA ILE A 391 1.87 -4.27 7.91
C ILE A 391 1.83 -3.79 6.44
N LEU A 392 1.93 -2.48 6.23
CA LEU A 392 1.85 -1.85 4.91
C LEU A 392 3.21 -1.78 4.22
N GLY A 393 3.19 -1.72 2.88
CA GLY A 393 4.41 -1.58 2.06
C GLY A 393 5.07 -0.20 2.12
N MET A 394 4.50 0.74 2.87
CA MET A 394 5.04 2.08 3.05
C MET A 394 5.85 2.15 4.35
N ASN A 395 6.94 2.89 4.33
CA ASN A 395 7.72 3.16 5.55
C ASN A 395 7.29 4.46 6.24
N LEU A 396 7.79 4.65 7.44
CA LEU A 396 7.84 5.95 8.13
C LEU A 396 9.27 6.23 8.58
N LYS A 397 9.50 7.45 9.09
CA LYS A 397 10.80 7.86 9.60
C LYS A 397 11.11 7.08 10.88
N ALA A 398 12.32 6.53 10.99
CA ALA A 398 12.82 6.06 12.29
C ALA A 398 13.18 7.29 13.12
N ASP A 399 12.38 7.57 14.15
CA ASP A 399 12.52 8.75 15.00
C ASP A 399 12.06 8.43 16.43
N LYS A 400 12.01 9.45 17.28
CA LYS A 400 11.46 9.37 18.63
C LYS A 400 10.04 9.91 18.64
N TYR A 401 9.14 9.15 19.26
CA TYR A 401 7.73 9.51 19.34
C TYR A 401 7.25 9.49 20.79
N PRO A 402 6.42 10.46 21.22
CA PRO A 402 5.81 10.39 22.54
C PRO A 402 4.94 9.14 22.65
N ALA A 403 4.96 8.49 23.81
CA ALA A 403 4.03 7.41 24.10
C ALA A 403 2.59 7.96 24.12
N LEU A 404 1.64 7.17 23.63
CA LEU A 404 0.22 7.56 23.66
C LEU A 404 -0.27 7.64 25.11
N LEU A 405 -1.12 8.62 25.40
CA LEU A 405 -1.80 8.70 26.69
C LEU A 405 -2.93 7.66 26.72
N PRO A 406 -2.89 6.64 27.60
CA PRO A 406 -3.84 5.52 27.53
C PRO A 406 -5.32 5.94 27.68
N GLY A 407 -5.60 6.96 28.50
CA GLY A 407 -6.94 7.54 28.67
C GLY A 407 -7.47 8.24 27.41
N GLU A 408 -6.61 8.57 26.45
CA GLU A 408 -6.98 9.24 25.20
C GLU A 408 -7.09 8.27 24.01
N LEU A 409 -6.97 6.96 24.22
CA LEU A 409 -7.08 5.97 23.15
C LEU A 409 -8.35 6.14 22.27
N PRO A 410 -9.56 6.44 22.81
CA PRO A 410 -10.74 6.72 22.00
C PRO A 410 -10.66 8.01 21.17
N HIS A 411 -9.68 8.87 21.44
CA HIS A 411 -9.40 10.11 20.69
C HIS A 411 -8.25 9.95 19.70
N HIS A 412 -7.60 8.79 19.64
CA HIS A 412 -6.57 8.48 18.66
C HIS A 412 -7.15 7.84 17.40
N TYR A 413 -6.41 7.93 16.31
CA TYR A 413 -6.85 7.41 15.02
C TYR A 413 -6.99 5.89 15.05
N HIS A 414 -8.17 5.41 14.70
CA HIS A 414 -8.47 4.01 14.42
C HIS A 414 -9.31 3.92 13.15
N PHE A 415 -9.00 2.99 12.26
CA PHE A 415 -9.61 2.91 10.93
C PHE A 415 -11.14 2.81 10.97
N ARG A 416 -11.70 1.93 11.83
CA ARG A 416 -13.16 1.72 11.91
C ARG A 416 -13.85 2.93 12.53
N GLN A 417 -13.21 3.57 13.50
CA GLN A 417 -13.73 4.78 14.13
C GLN A 417 -13.77 5.94 13.13
N ALA A 418 -12.66 6.19 12.43
CA ALA A 418 -12.56 7.21 11.40
C ALA A 418 -13.58 6.97 10.27
N LEU A 419 -13.72 5.72 9.82
CA LEU A 419 -14.71 5.35 8.80
C LEU A 419 -16.16 5.54 9.28
N SER A 420 -16.47 5.21 10.54
CA SER A 420 -17.79 5.41 11.13
C SER A 420 -18.16 6.90 11.19
N LEU A 421 -17.22 7.76 11.62
CA LEU A 421 -17.39 9.21 11.61
C LEU A 421 -17.56 9.73 10.18
N PHE A 422 -16.73 9.28 9.24
CA PHE A 422 -16.82 9.69 7.85
C PHE A 422 -18.17 9.30 7.22
N GLN A 423 -18.65 8.08 7.47
CA GLN A 423 -19.93 7.59 6.98
C GLN A 423 -21.11 8.47 7.41
N ARG A 424 -21.05 9.07 8.61
CA ARG A 424 -22.08 10.00 9.10
C ARG A 424 -22.09 11.30 8.31
N HIS A 425 -20.91 11.87 8.02
CA HIS A 425 -20.77 13.21 7.41
C HIS A 425 -20.70 13.22 5.88
N VAL A 426 -20.59 12.06 5.21
CA VAL A 426 -20.37 11.98 3.75
C VAL A 426 -21.55 12.51 2.92
N GLY A 427 -22.77 12.51 3.48
CA GLY A 427 -23.97 13.00 2.81
C GLY A 427 -24.26 14.49 3.02
N ASP A 428 -23.64 15.10 4.03
CA ASP A 428 -23.93 16.47 4.45
C ASP A 428 -22.97 17.45 3.77
N LYS A 429 -23.47 18.13 2.73
CA LYS A 429 -22.70 19.06 1.90
C LYS A 429 -22.37 20.38 2.62
N GLU A 430 -23.15 20.78 3.62
CA GLU A 430 -23.03 22.09 4.28
C GLU A 430 -22.38 22.03 5.67
N GLU A 431 -22.13 20.83 6.22
CA GLU A 431 -21.55 20.71 7.55
C GLU A 431 -20.02 20.76 7.51
N ALA A 432 -19.46 21.77 8.17
CA ALA A 432 -18.02 21.90 8.37
C ALA A 432 -17.50 20.71 9.18
N LEU A 433 -16.49 20.04 8.62
CA LEU A 433 -15.79 18.95 9.32
C LEU A 433 -15.09 19.48 10.56
N ARG A 434 -15.36 18.84 11.70
CA ARG A 434 -14.69 19.12 12.98
C ARG A 434 -13.69 18.03 13.32
N ALA A 435 -12.76 18.35 14.22
CA ALA A 435 -11.90 17.36 14.84
C ALA A 435 -12.74 16.27 15.55
N PRO A 436 -12.28 15.01 15.58
CA PRO A 436 -11.01 14.55 15.04
C PRO A 436 -11.07 14.18 13.54
N LEU A 437 -12.26 14.09 12.94
CA LEU A 437 -12.41 13.62 11.56
C LEU A 437 -11.64 14.50 10.57
N ALA A 438 -11.68 15.82 10.73
CA ALA A 438 -10.96 16.74 9.86
C ALA A 438 -9.45 16.41 9.75
N ASP A 439 -8.83 15.99 10.86
CA ASP A 439 -7.39 15.67 10.90
C ASP A 439 -7.09 14.26 10.37
N TRP A 440 -8.12 13.41 10.31
CA TRP A 440 -8.00 12.00 9.95
C TRP A 440 -8.27 11.69 8.47
N LEU A 441 -8.83 12.61 7.68
CA LEU A 441 -9.32 12.32 6.33
C LEU A 441 -8.22 11.81 5.39
N HIS A 442 -7.05 12.44 5.42
CA HIS A 442 -5.93 12.00 4.59
C HIS A 442 -5.52 10.56 4.91
N ARG A 443 -5.37 10.24 6.21
CA ARG A 443 -5.02 8.89 6.68
C ARG A 443 -6.13 7.88 6.38
N LEU A 444 -7.39 8.27 6.57
CA LEU A 444 -8.55 7.44 6.25
C LEU A 444 -8.60 7.08 4.78
N GLY A 445 -8.32 8.02 3.87
CA GLY A 445 -8.23 7.74 2.43
C GLY A 445 -7.17 6.69 2.12
N GLN A 446 -5.96 6.84 2.67
CA GLN A 446 -4.86 5.89 2.52
C GLN A 446 -5.20 4.50 3.09
N ASP A 447 -5.84 4.45 4.26
CA ASP A 447 -6.21 3.18 4.90
C ASP A 447 -7.38 2.49 4.20
N CYS A 448 -8.35 3.24 3.68
CA CYS A 448 -9.38 2.68 2.81
C CYS A 448 -8.75 2.06 1.57
N SER A 449 -7.78 2.74 0.96
CA SER A 449 -7.02 2.21 -0.17
C SER A 449 -6.26 0.95 0.17
N ALA A 450 -5.60 0.91 1.32
CA ALA A 450 -4.87 -0.28 1.77
C ALA A 450 -5.84 -1.43 2.05
N PHE A 451 -6.92 -1.17 2.80
CA PHE A 451 -7.89 -2.18 3.20
C PHE A 451 -8.57 -2.85 2.00
N LEU A 452 -8.98 -2.08 0.99
CA LEU A 452 -9.65 -2.64 -0.20
C LEU A 452 -8.78 -3.63 -0.99
N ARG A 453 -7.47 -3.61 -0.78
CA ARG A 453 -6.54 -4.55 -1.41
C ARG A 453 -6.38 -5.85 -0.61
N ILE A 454 -7.00 -5.97 0.57
CA ILE A 454 -7.10 -7.23 1.30
C ILE A 454 -8.14 -8.11 0.58
N PRO A 455 -7.81 -9.39 0.25
CA PRO A 455 -8.76 -10.27 -0.41
C PRO A 455 -10.03 -10.45 0.42
N ALA A 456 -11.17 -10.06 -0.16
CA ALA A 456 -12.48 -10.17 0.47
C ALA A 456 -13.23 -11.46 0.07
N GLU A 457 -12.74 -12.17 -0.95
CA GLU A 457 -13.28 -13.45 -1.41
C GLU A 457 -13.31 -14.45 -0.25
N ASP A 458 -14.47 -15.07 -0.03
CA ASP A 458 -14.72 -16.03 1.06
C ASP A 458 -14.42 -15.54 2.49
N CYS A 459 -14.17 -14.23 2.69
CA CYS A 459 -14.07 -13.57 3.99
C CYS A 459 -15.27 -12.63 4.20
N PRO A 460 -16.33 -13.07 4.88
CA PRO A 460 -17.52 -12.27 5.15
C PRO A 460 -17.23 -10.94 5.85
N ALA A 461 -16.24 -10.90 6.74
CA ALA A 461 -15.87 -9.70 7.47
C ALA A 461 -15.38 -8.58 6.53
N TYR A 462 -14.48 -8.92 5.61
CA TYR A 462 -13.94 -7.95 4.65
C TYR A 462 -14.93 -7.65 3.54
N SER A 463 -15.66 -8.65 3.05
CA SER A 463 -16.77 -8.48 2.10
C SER A 463 -17.84 -7.51 2.63
N SER A 464 -18.18 -7.60 3.93
CA SER A 464 -19.10 -6.66 4.57
C SER A 464 -18.54 -5.23 4.55
N LEU A 465 -17.26 -5.05 4.87
CA LEU A 465 -16.63 -3.74 4.86
C LEU A 465 -16.55 -3.13 3.46
N HIS A 466 -16.21 -3.92 2.44
CA HIS A 466 -16.22 -3.47 1.04
C HIS A 466 -17.62 -2.95 0.65
N ARG A 467 -18.68 -3.66 1.06
CA ARG A 467 -20.08 -3.23 0.86
C ARG A 467 -20.44 -1.97 1.66
N ILE A 468 -19.75 -1.66 2.75
CA ILE A 468 -19.93 -0.41 3.51
C ILE A 468 -19.23 0.73 2.78
N LEU A 469 -17.97 0.55 2.36
CA LEU A 469 -17.21 1.53 1.59
C LEU A 469 -17.90 1.89 0.27
N LEU A 470 -18.44 0.90 -0.45
CA LEU A 470 -19.26 1.14 -1.63
C LEU A 470 -20.49 2.00 -1.33
N LYS A 471 -21.18 1.74 -0.20
CA LYS A 471 -22.33 2.55 0.23
C LYS A 471 -21.94 3.97 0.62
N VAL A 472 -20.75 4.15 1.21
CA VAL A 472 -20.20 5.48 1.52
C VAL A 472 -19.95 6.26 0.23
N LEU A 473 -19.30 5.62 -0.77
CA LEU A 473 -19.08 6.23 -2.08
C LEU A 473 -20.40 6.58 -2.78
N HIS A 474 -21.38 5.67 -2.81
CA HIS A 474 -22.70 5.94 -3.42
C HIS A 474 -23.45 7.10 -2.76
N ARG A 475 -23.27 7.29 -1.45
CA ARG A 475 -23.87 8.42 -0.72
C ARG A 475 -23.15 9.74 -1.01
N GLY A 476 -21.82 9.73 -1.03
CA GLY A 476 -21.01 10.93 -1.31
C GLY A 476 -20.99 11.35 -2.77
N GLY A 477 -21.14 10.40 -3.70
CA GLY A 477 -20.88 10.60 -5.12
C GLY A 477 -19.38 10.67 -5.43
N ILE A 478 -19.04 10.68 -6.72
CA ILE A 478 -17.67 10.91 -7.19
C ILE A 478 -17.48 12.42 -7.36
N PRO A 479 -16.53 13.05 -6.63
CA PRO A 479 -16.29 14.48 -6.76
C PRO A 479 -15.81 14.87 -8.16
N GLN A 480 -16.25 16.04 -8.63
CA GLN A 480 -15.77 16.64 -9.88
C GLN A 480 -14.45 17.37 -9.65
N VAL A 481 -13.43 17.08 -10.47
CA VAL A 481 -12.11 17.69 -10.38
C VAL A 481 -11.88 18.60 -11.60
N SER A 482 -11.64 19.88 -11.37
CA SER A 482 -11.27 20.82 -12.44
C SER A 482 -10.52 22.03 -11.89
N LYS A 483 -10.01 22.89 -12.78
CA LYS A 483 -9.46 24.21 -12.37
C LYS A 483 -10.48 25.04 -11.57
N LYS A 484 -11.78 24.89 -11.83
CA LYS A 484 -12.86 25.59 -11.10
C LYS A 484 -13.25 24.90 -9.79
N ASN A 485 -12.98 23.60 -9.68
CA ASN A 485 -13.28 22.76 -8.52
C ASN A 485 -11.99 22.06 -8.02
N PRO A 486 -11.03 22.81 -7.44
CA PRO A 486 -9.82 22.22 -6.90
C PRO A 486 -10.12 21.43 -5.62
N ILE A 487 -9.46 20.28 -5.46
CA ILE A 487 -9.62 19.43 -4.28
C ILE A 487 -8.39 19.54 -3.39
N LYS A 488 -8.61 19.81 -2.11
CA LYS A 488 -7.55 19.82 -1.10
C LYS A 488 -7.23 18.39 -0.67
N SER A 489 -5.96 18.07 -0.44
CA SER A 489 -5.49 16.71 -0.08
C SER A 489 -6.11 16.15 1.21
N ASN A 490 -6.52 17.01 2.14
CA ASN A 490 -7.19 16.66 3.38
C ASN A 490 -8.67 17.11 3.37
N SER A 491 -9.47 16.51 2.48
CA SER A 491 -10.89 16.86 2.28
C SER A 491 -11.76 15.61 2.12
N LYS A 492 -13.10 15.77 2.25
CA LYS A 492 -14.06 14.68 1.99
C LYS A 492 -13.91 14.18 0.55
N GLU A 493 -13.72 15.12 -0.37
CA GLU A 493 -13.61 14.88 -1.81
C GLU A 493 -12.36 14.05 -2.13
N ALA A 494 -11.20 14.39 -1.55
CA ALA A 494 -9.98 13.60 -1.73
C ALA A 494 -10.15 12.16 -1.23
N ALA A 495 -10.79 11.96 -0.06
CA ALA A 495 -11.07 10.62 0.47
C ALA A 495 -12.03 9.84 -0.43
N LEU A 496 -13.07 10.48 -0.98
CA LEU A 496 -14.00 9.86 -1.93
C LEU A 496 -13.33 9.48 -3.26
N LEU A 497 -12.45 10.32 -3.80
CA LEU A 497 -11.68 9.99 -5.02
C LEU A 497 -10.73 8.82 -4.80
N CYS A 498 -10.07 8.77 -3.65
CA CYS A 498 -9.22 7.65 -3.27
C CYS A 498 -10.04 6.34 -3.19
N LEU A 499 -11.19 6.39 -2.51
CA LEU A 499 -12.14 5.28 -2.44
C LEU A 499 -12.63 4.82 -3.83
N ALA A 500 -13.05 5.77 -4.67
CA ALA A 500 -13.55 5.48 -6.02
C ALA A 500 -12.49 4.79 -6.88
N THR A 501 -11.25 5.30 -6.84
CA THR A 501 -10.12 4.73 -7.57
C THR A 501 -9.85 3.28 -7.13
N GLN A 502 -9.83 3.01 -5.83
CA GLN A 502 -9.48 1.69 -5.32
C GLN A 502 -10.62 0.67 -5.46
N LEU A 503 -11.88 1.10 -5.32
CA LEU A 503 -13.02 0.27 -5.66
C LEU A 503 -13.03 -0.07 -7.17
N SER A 504 -12.66 0.87 -8.04
CA SER A 504 -12.56 0.60 -9.48
C SER A 504 -11.49 -0.44 -9.84
N GLN A 505 -10.43 -0.56 -9.03
CA GLN A 505 -9.37 -1.56 -9.23
C GLN A 505 -9.76 -2.96 -8.75
N THR A 506 -10.73 -3.06 -7.84
CA THR A 506 -11.13 -4.32 -7.20
C THR A 506 -12.40 -4.91 -7.80
N MET A 507 -13.17 -4.10 -8.54
CA MET A 507 -14.41 -4.52 -9.20
C MET A 507 -14.19 -4.78 -10.69
N THR A 508 -14.78 -5.86 -11.20
CA THR A 508 -14.75 -6.19 -12.63
C THR A 508 -15.56 -5.19 -13.47
N ASP A 509 -16.65 -4.65 -12.90
CA ASP A 509 -17.52 -3.67 -13.55
C ASP A 509 -17.58 -2.36 -12.74
N CYS A 510 -16.91 -1.33 -13.25
CA CYS A 510 -16.92 0.01 -12.67
C CYS A 510 -18.27 0.73 -12.81
N ALA A 511 -19.19 0.29 -13.68
CA ALA A 511 -20.49 0.94 -13.88
C ALA A 511 -21.32 0.98 -12.59
N VAL A 512 -21.12 -0.02 -11.72
CA VAL A 512 -21.75 -0.10 -10.38
C VAL A 512 -21.38 1.10 -9.50
N LEU A 513 -20.27 1.79 -9.76
CA LEU A 513 -19.81 2.95 -8.99
C LEU A 513 -20.55 4.25 -9.36
N VAL A 514 -21.13 4.34 -10.56
CA VAL A 514 -21.61 5.61 -11.17
C VAL A 514 -23.14 5.75 -11.12
N GLN A 515 -23.83 5.09 -10.18
CA GLN A 515 -25.31 5.01 -10.15
C GLN A 515 -26.07 6.34 -9.99
N LYS A 516 -25.39 7.49 -9.87
CA LYS A 516 -25.98 8.82 -10.07
C LYS A 516 -25.20 9.55 -11.17
N PRO A 517 -25.81 9.82 -12.33
CA PRO A 517 -25.27 10.78 -13.27
C PRO A 517 -25.15 12.11 -12.53
N THR A 518 -23.95 12.64 -12.39
CA THR A 518 -23.79 14.04 -12.06
C THR A 518 -23.86 14.80 -13.38
N ASP A 519 -24.72 15.82 -13.45
CA ASP A 519 -24.81 16.71 -14.61
C ASP A 519 -23.40 17.21 -14.97
N GLY A 520 -22.95 16.93 -16.19
CA GLY A 520 -21.69 17.45 -16.72
C GLY A 520 -20.45 16.56 -16.62
N VAL A 521 -20.56 15.28 -16.21
CA VAL A 521 -19.54 14.31 -16.64
C VAL A 521 -19.59 14.30 -18.17
N CYS A 522 -18.48 14.57 -18.86
CA CYS A 522 -18.37 14.31 -20.29
C CYS A 522 -18.97 12.94 -20.53
N THR A 523 -20.06 12.88 -21.31
CA THR A 523 -20.59 11.63 -21.83
C THR A 523 -19.54 11.04 -22.75
N LEU A 524 -18.48 10.47 -22.17
CA LEU A 524 -17.73 9.42 -22.81
C LEU A 524 -18.77 8.34 -23.13
N PRO A 525 -18.77 7.79 -24.35
CA PRO A 525 -19.65 6.68 -24.67
C PRO A 525 -19.53 5.67 -23.55
N SER A 526 -20.68 5.16 -23.10
CA SER A 526 -20.93 4.27 -21.96
C SER A 526 -19.70 3.57 -21.40
N SER A 527 -19.65 3.33 -20.09
CA SER A 527 -18.75 2.40 -19.39
C SER A 527 -18.78 0.96 -19.96
N SER A 528 -18.49 0.78 -21.24
CA SER A 528 -18.43 -0.47 -21.97
C SER A 528 -17.11 -1.11 -21.60
N LEU A 529 -17.20 -2.31 -21.04
CA LEU A 529 -16.05 -3.17 -20.78
C LEU A 529 -15.17 -3.21 -22.02
N ILE A 530 -13.91 -2.81 -21.88
CA ILE A 530 -12.93 -2.96 -22.95
C ILE A 530 -12.49 -4.41 -22.91
N THR A 531 -12.64 -5.12 -24.02
CA THR A 531 -12.19 -6.50 -24.12
C THR A 531 -10.88 -6.53 -24.88
N LEU A 532 -9.85 -7.07 -24.23
CA LEU A 532 -8.51 -7.28 -24.77
C LEU A 532 -8.36 -8.77 -25.06
N GLU A 533 -8.05 -9.12 -26.31
CA GLU A 533 -7.76 -10.50 -26.70
C GLU A 533 -6.32 -10.58 -27.24
N ILE A 534 -5.55 -11.54 -26.71
CA ILE A 534 -4.16 -11.79 -27.10
C ILE A 534 -3.99 -13.28 -27.36
N ASP A 535 -3.36 -13.59 -28.50
CA ASP A 535 -2.88 -14.93 -28.84
C ASP A 535 -1.37 -15.02 -28.55
N GLY A 536 -1.01 -15.38 -27.32
CA GLY A 536 0.38 -15.51 -26.88
C GLY A 536 0.53 -15.70 -25.37
N THR A 537 1.32 -16.67 -24.93
CA THR A 537 1.56 -16.96 -23.50
C THR A 537 2.93 -16.43 -23.04
N ASN A 538 2.95 -15.44 -22.15
CA ASN A 538 4.14 -15.14 -21.34
C ASN A 538 3.76 -14.53 -19.98
N THR A 539 4.49 -14.90 -18.94
CA THR A 539 4.33 -14.44 -17.55
C THR A 539 5.41 -13.41 -17.23
N GLY A 540 5.11 -12.12 -17.37
CA GLY A 540 5.99 -11.01 -16.97
C GLY A 540 5.52 -10.30 -15.69
N GLU A 541 6.46 -9.75 -14.93
CA GLU A 541 6.21 -9.02 -13.67
C GLU A 541 5.68 -7.59 -13.88
N ARG A 542 5.00 -7.05 -12.85
CA ARG A 542 4.15 -5.85 -12.89
C ARG A 542 4.93 -4.54 -12.69
N SER A 543 4.48 -3.47 -13.34
CA SER A 543 4.86 -2.07 -13.04
C SER A 543 3.63 -1.15 -12.87
N GLY A 544 3.83 0.03 -12.27
CA GLY A 544 2.83 0.88 -11.59
C GLY A 544 1.78 1.63 -12.40
N LEU A 545 1.50 1.23 -13.64
CA LEU A 545 0.26 1.59 -14.37
C LEU A 545 -0.88 0.63 -13.98
N PHE A 546 -2.11 0.87 -14.45
CA PHE A 546 -3.17 -0.15 -14.41
C PHE A 546 -2.75 -1.32 -15.33
N THR A 547 -1.94 -2.23 -14.79
CA THR A 547 -1.29 -3.31 -15.55
C THR A 547 -2.06 -4.60 -15.33
N PHE A 548 -2.61 -5.16 -16.42
CA PHE A 548 -3.32 -6.44 -16.42
C PHE A 548 -2.42 -7.50 -17.08
N PRO A 549 -2.17 -8.67 -16.45
CA PRO A 549 -1.37 -9.72 -17.05
C PRO A 549 -2.20 -10.43 -18.13
N ILE A 550 -1.87 -10.25 -19.41
CA ILE A 550 -2.71 -10.76 -20.50
C ILE A 550 -2.12 -12.07 -21.05
N CYS A 551 -2.79 -13.19 -20.74
CA CYS A 551 -2.46 -14.52 -21.29
C CYS A 551 -3.65 -15.16 -22.05
N GLN A 552 -4.83 -14.54 -21.99
CA GLN A 552 -6.11 -14.96 -22.59
C GLN A 552 -7.01 -13.72 -22.75
N LYS A 553 -8.18 -13.87 -23.39
CA LYS A 553 -9.22 -12.83 -23.46
C LYS A 553 -9.56 -12.28 -22.07
N GLN A 554 -9.45 -10.96 -21.90
CA GLN A 554 -9.70 -10.27 -20.64
C GLN A 554 -10.55 -9.04 -20.84
N SER A 555 -11.50 -8.81 -19.94
CA SER A 555 -12.24 -7.55 -19.88
C SER A 555 -11.64 -6.65 -18.81
N VAL A 556 -11.34 -5.41 -19.19
CA VAL A 556 -10.75 -4.38 -18.34
C VAL A 556 -11.71 -3.20 -18.23
N SER A 557 -11.84 -2.63 -17.04
CA SER A 557 -12.54 -1.37 -16.81
C SER A 557 -11.68 -0.42 -15.97
N CYS A 558 -11.75 0.87 -16.28
CA CYS A 558 -11.11 1.94 -15.53
C CYS A 558 -12.12 3.07 -15.37
N LEU A 559 -12.39 3.46 -14.13
CA LEU A 559 -13.33 4.55 -13.82
C LEU A 559 -12.93 5.88 -14.48
N TRP A 560 -11.62 6.10 -14.64
CA TRP A 560 -11.05 7.36 -15.12
C TRP A 560 -10.77 7.37 -16.63
N GLY A 561 -10.87 6.20 -17.29
CA GLY A 561 -10.31 6.02 -18.63
C GLY A 561 -8.78 6.16 -18.66
N GLY A 562 -8.23 6.36 -19.85
CA GLY A 562 -6.79 6.55 -20.06
C GLY A 562 -6.32 6.01 -21.40
N LEU A 563 -5.11 6.42 -21.82
CA LEU A 563 -4.42 5.80 -22.94
C LEU A 563 -4.05 4.36 -22.58
N ILE A 564 -4.22 3.44 -23.53
CA ILE A 564 -3.91 2.01 -23.36
C ILE A 564 -2.48 1.78 -23.83
N TYR A 565 -1.66 1.19 -22.97
CA TYR A 565 -0.26 0.85 -23.29
C TYR A 565 -0.03 -0.64 -23.18
N ILE A 566 0.75 -1.17 -24.11
CA ILE A 566 1.21 -2.56 -24.07
C ILE A 566 2.65 -2.57 -23.54
N VAL A 567 2.84 -3.13 -22.34
CA VAL A 567 4.15 -3.24 -21.71
C VAL A 567 4.77 -4.58 -22.09
N VAL A 568 5.89 -4.55 -22.80
CA VAL A 568 6.68 -5.73 -23.14
C VAL A 568 7.93 -5.74 -22.26
N PRO A 569 8.10 -6.73 -21.37
CA PRO A 569 9.30 -6.84 -20.54
C PRO A 569 10.58 -6.96 -21.38
N GLY A 570 11.67 -6.37 -20.90
CA GLY A 570 12.98 -6.48 -21.55
C GLY A 570 13.43 -7.95 -21.67
N GLY A 571 13.99 -8.32 -22.82
CA GLY A 571 14.43 -9.70 -23.11
C GLY A 571 13.32 -10.63 -23.60
N SER A 572 12.08 -10.15 -23.80
CA SER A 572 10.99 -10.93 -24.38
C SER A 572 11.32 -11.46 -25.78
N GLN A 573 11.04 -12.75 -26.02
CA GLN A 573 11.26 -13.45 -27.29
C GLN A 573 9.96 -13.68 -28.09
N LEU A 574 8.88 -12.99 -27.72
CA LEU A 574 7.54 -13.18 -28.31
C LEU A 574 7.44 -12.77 -29.78
N GLY A 575 8.38 -11.97 -30.29
CA GLY A 575 8.29 -11.41 -31.63
C GLY A 575 7.10 -10.45 -31.78
N LYS A 576 6.48 -10.44 -32.95
CA LYS A 576 5.27 -9.64 -33.22
C LYS A 576 4.04 -10.43 -32.77
N VAL A 577 3.23 -9.84 -31.90
CA VAL A 577 2.00 -10.45 -31.38
C VAL A 577 0.80 -9.61 -31.84
N PRO A 578 -0.21 -10.20 -32.48
CA PRO A 578 -1.46 -9.49 -32.79
C PRO A 578 -2.26 -9.26 -31.50
N ILE A 579 -2.76 -8.04 -31.33
CA ILE A 579 -3.59 -7.65 -30.18
C ILE A 579 -4.85 -6.98 -30.70
N THR A 580 -6.01 -7.47 -30.28
CA THR A 580 -7.31 -6.88 -30.61
C THR A 580 -7.88 -6.18 -29.38
N VAL A 581 -8.29 -4.92 -29.55
CA VAL A 581 -8.91 -4.10 -28.51
C VAL A 581 -10.31 -3.72 -28.97
N GLU A 582 -11.33 -4.19 -28.24
CA GLU A 582 -12.74 -3.89 -28.51
C GLU A 582 -13.31 -2.94 -27.44
N GLY A 583 -14.14 -1.97 -27.86
CA GLY A 583 -14.80 -1.02 -26.96
C GLY A 583 -13.97 0.21 -26.56
N ALA A 584 -12.75 0.35 -27.10
CA ALA A 584 -11.91 1.53 -26.88
C ALA A 584 -12.28 2.70 -27.81
N VAL A 585 -11.94 3.91 -27.36
CA VAL A 585 -12.06 5.14 -28.14
C VAL A 585 -10.70 5.49 -28.74
N GLN A 586 -10.67 5.91 -30.01
CA GLN A 586 -9.43 6.29 -30.67
C GLN A 586 -8.88 7.61 -30.12
N ALA A 587 -7.56 7.67 -29.96
CA ALA A 587 -6.81 8.86 -29.61
C ALA A 587 -6.02 9.40 -30.81
N PRO A 588 -5.83 10.73 -30.94
CA PRO A 588 -4.95 11.26 -31.98
C PRO A 588 -3.53 10.71 -31.78
N TYR A 589 -3.04 9.96 -32.77
CA TYR A 589 -1.72 9.36 -32.76
C TYR A 589 -1.04 9.59 -34.10
N PHE A 590 0.12 10.26 -34.09
CA PHE A 590 0.93 10.45 -35.29
C PHE A 590 2.32 9.87 -35.05
N ARG A 591 2.72 8.90 -35.89
CA ARG A 591 4.06 8.31 -35.90
C ARG A 591 4.79 8.69 -37.18
N LEU A 592 5.96 9.32 -37.02
CA LEU A 592 6.79 9.76 -38.14
C LEU A 592 7.17 8.58 -39.05
N GLY A 593 6.97 8.74 -40.35
CA GLY A 593 7.25 7.71 -41.35
C GLY A 593 6.17 6.63 -41.51
N GLU A 594 5.18 6.55 -40.62
CA GLU A 594 4.10 5.57 -40.68
C GLU A 594 2.72 6.20 -40.91
N THR A 595 2.43 7.34 -40.28
CA THR A 595 1.12 8.00 -40.38
C THR A 595 1.06 8.93 -41.60
N CYS A 596 0.04 8.78 -42.46
CA CYS A 596 -0.13 9.71 -43.60
C CYS A 596 -0.59 11.09 -43.14
N LYS A 597 0.05 12.16 -43.62
CA LYS A 597 -0.44 13.55 -43.48
C LYS A 597 -1.89 13.71 -43.91
N CYS A 598 -2.28 13.05 -45.01
CA CYS A 598 -3.64 13.05 -45.53
C CYS A 598 -4.66 12.52 -44.49
N GLN A 599 -4.35 11.41 -43.83
CA GLN A 599 -5.19 10.81 -42.79
C GLN A 599 -5.17 11.64 -41.51
N TRP A 600 -4.02 12.21 -41.17
CA TRP A 600 -3.89 13.13 -40.05
C TRP A 600 -4.85 14.31 -40.15
N LEU A 601 -4.85 14.98 -41.30
CA LEU A 601 -5.71 16.12 -41.60
C LEU A 601 -7.19 15.72 -41.69
N ALA A 602 -7.49 14.61 -42.35
CA ALA A 602 -8.87 14.20 -42.60
C ALA A 602 -9.59 13.65 -41.36
N SER A 603 -8.90 12.90 -40.50
CA SER A 603 -9.56 12.17 -39.41
C SER A 603 -8.77 12.08 -38.10
N ILE A 604 -7.50 11.67 -38.12
CA ILE A 604 -6.80 11.22 -36.91
C ILE A 604 -6.69 12.34 -35.87
N ARG A 605 -6.39 13.58 -36.29
CA ARG A 605 -6.29 14.71 -35.36
C ARG A 605 -7.61 15.04 -34.65
N HIS A 606 -8.73 14.63 -35.24
CA HIS A 606 -10.09 14.88 -34.75
C HIS A 606 -10.66 13.75 -33.90
N TYR A 607 -9.87 12.69 -33.64
CA TYR A 607 -10.29 11.64 -32.73
C TYR A 607 -10.61 12.19 -31.31
N PRO A 608 -11.61 11.62 -30.63
CA PRO A 608 -12.27 12.29 -29.50
C PRO A 608 -11.54 12.14 -28.16
N ALA A 609 -10.49 11.30 -28.05
CA ALA A 609 -9.76 11.18 -26.79
C ALA A 609 -9.12 12.53 -26.36
N PRO A 610 -9.07 12.81 -25.04
CA PRO A 610 -8.53 14.08 -24.53
C PRO A 610 -7.00 14.16 -24.56
N TRP A 611 -6.32 13.03 -24.68
CA TRP A 611 -4.87 12.92 -24.80
C TRP A 611 -4.48 12.41 -26.19
N ALA A 612 -3.32 12.83 -26.65
CA ALA A 612 -2.74 12.47 -27.93
C ALA A 612 -1.27 12.09 -27.79
N GLU A 613 -0.75 11.36 -28.78
CA GLU A 613 0.66 10.99 -28.86
C GLU A 613 1.28 11.38 -30.22
N LEU A 614 2.44 12.03 -30.17
CA LEU A 614 3.30 12.30 -31.33
C LEU A 614 4.60 11.52 -31.14
N ALA A 615 4.94 10.64 -32.08
CA ALA A 615 6.00 9.65 -31.90
C ALA A 615 7.04 9.64 -33.02
N THR A 616 8.31 9.49 -32.63
CA THR A 616 9.43 9.09 -33.50
C THR A 616 9.93 7.69 -33.11
N GLU A 617 11.07 7.27 -33.65
CA GLU A 617 11.72 6.02 -33.26
C GLU A 617 12.20 6.05 -31.79
N ASN A 618 12.72 7.18 -31.34
CA ASN A 618 13.39 7.32 -30.04
C ASN A 618 12.63 8.14 -29.00
N ILE A 619 11.55 8.86 -29.38
CA ILE A 619 10.77 9.65 -28.41
C ILE A 619 9.27 9.63 -28.70
N ILE A 620 8.46 9.65 -27.64
CA ILE A 620 7.01 9.84 -27.68
C ILE A 620 6.64 11.05 -26.81
N LEU A 621 5.89 11.99 -27.38
CA LEU A 621 5.30 13.11 -26.66
C LEU A 621 3.83 12.81 -26.39
N THR A 622 3.46 12.71 -25.12
CA THR A 622 2.07 12.55 -24.68
C THR A 622 1.54 13.89 -24.17
N VAL A 623 0.64 14.50 -24.94
CA VAL A 623 0.15 15.87 -24.73
C VAL A 623 -1.38 15.93 -24.83
N SER A 624 -2.01 16.98 -24.34
CA SER A 624 -3.46 17.13 -24.52
C SER A 624 -3.80 17.28 -26.01
N ALA A 625 -4.84 16.59 -26.46
CA ALA A 625 -5.23 16.56 -27.87
C ALA A 625 -5.55 17.96 -28.42
N ASP A 626 -6.17 18.82 -27.60
CA ASP A 626 -6.47 20.21 -27.97
C ASP A 626 -5.23 21.03 -28.29
N SER A 627 -4.08 20.72 -27.67
CA SER A 627 -2.82 21.43 -27.90
C SER A 627 -2.17 21.10 -29.24
N ILE A 628 -2.60 20.04 -29.94
CA ILE A 628 -2.00 19.62 -31.21
C ILE A 628 -2.99 19.53 -32.37
N ARG A 629 -4.30 19.62 -32.12
CA ARG A 629 -5.35 19.55 -33.14
C ARG A 629 -5.18 20.56 -34.27
N HIS A 630 -4.59 21.73 -33.97
CA HIS A 630 -4.34 22.78 -34.95
C HIS A 630 -3.11 22.50 -35.84
N ILE A 631 -2.25 21.54 -35.48
CA ILE A 631 -1.05 21.19 -36.25
C ILE A 631 -1.48 20.44 -37.51
N GLU A 632 -1.26 21.05 -38.67
CA GLU A 632 -1.60 20.46 -39.97
C GLU A 632 -0.57 19.44 -40.46
N ASN A 633 0.71 19.71 -40.18
CA ASN A 633 1.81 18.81 -40.54
C ASN A 633 2.75 18.58 -39.34
N PRO A 634 2.63 17.44 -38.65
CA PRO A 634 3.54 17.09 -37.54
C PRO A 634 4.96 16.71 -37.99
N GLU A 635 5.21 16.46 -39.28
CA GLU A 635 6.50 15.93 -39.77
C GLU A 635 7.70 16.83 -39.41
N PRO A 636 7.70 18.16 -39.65
CA PRO A 636 8.87 18.99 -39.33
C PRO A 636 9.19 19.01 -37.84
N LEU A 637 8.16 18.96 -37.00
CA LEU A 637 8.29 18.88 -35.55
C LEU A 637 8.95 17.57 -35.13
N LEU A 638 8.43 16.46 -35.62
CA LEU A 638 8.93 15.13 -35.28
C LEU A 638 10.32 14.88 -35.87
N THR A 639 10.64 15.42 -37.05
CA THR A 639 11.99 15.38 -37.59
C THR A 639 12.99 16.15 -36.71
N LEU A 640 12.60 17.31 -36.17
CA LEU A 640 13.45 18.05 -35.24
C LEU A 640 13.67 17.25 -33.94
N TRP A 641 12.63 16.64 -33.40
CA TRP A 641 12.75 15.76 -32.22
C TRP A 641 13.63 14.54 -32.48
N ASP A 642 13.55 13.93 -33.66
CA ASP A 642 14.42 12.81 -34.04
C ASP A 642 15.90 13.25 -34.10
N GLN A 643 16.18 14.44 -34.67
CA GLN A 643 17.52 15.03 -34.66
C GLN A 643 18.03 15.32 -33.23
N ILE A 644 17.16 15.82 -32.34
CA ILE A 644 17.48 16.03 -30.93
C ILE A 644 17.86 14.70 -30.26
N MET A 645 17.06 13.64 -30.45
CA MET A 645 17.35 12.33 -29.86
C MET A 645 18.63 11.70 -30.41
N MET A 646 18.93 11.89 -31.69
CA MET A 646 20.20 11.47 -32.28
C MET A 646 21.39 12.18 -31.64
N ALA A 647 21.29 13.50 -31.42
CA ALA A 647 22.32 14.27 -30.71
C ALA A 647 22.47 13.83 -29.24
N ILE A 648 21.36 13.46 -28.57
CA ILE A 648 21.41 12.92 -27.21
C ILE A 648 22.16 11.57 -27.19
N ALA A 649 21.85 10.69 -28.13
CA ALA A 649 22.51 9.40 -28.30
C ALA A 649 24.02 9.58 -28.57
N GLU A 650 24.36 10.49 -29.47
CA GLU A 650 25.74 10.81 -29.85
C GLU A 650 26.55 11.28 -28.65
N LEU A 651 26.06 12.30 -27.92
CA LEU A 651 26.77 12.79 -26.74
C LEU A 651 26.88 11.71 -25.67
N ALA A 652 25.84 10.90 -25.47
CA ALA A 652 25.88 9.80 -24.52
C ALA A 652 26.78 8.64 -24.96
N ALA A 653 27.35 8.67 -26.18
CA ALA A 653 28.02 7.54 -26.81
C ALA A 653 27.18 6.25 -26.78
N ALA A 654 25.87 6.40 -26.96
CA ALA A 654 24.89 5.33 -26.95
C ALA A 654 24.51 4.93 -28.40
N PRO A 655 23.94 3.73 -28.62
CA PRO A 655 23.41 3.36 -29.91
C PRO A 655 22.36 4.38 -30.42
N ALA A 656 22.39 4.67 -31.72
CA ALA A 656 21.47 5.60 -32.38
C ALA A 656 19.99 5.25 -32.15
N LYS A 657 19.67 3.96 -32.10
CA LYS A 657 18.34 3.48 -31.72
C LYS A 657 18.33 3.07 -30.26
N PHE A 658 17.43 3.68 -29.50
CA PHE A 658 17.29 3.36 -28.09
C PHE A 658 16.59 2.00 -27.90
N PRO A 659 16.85 1.28 -26.79
CA PRO A 659 16.16 0.01 -26.50
C PRO A 659 14.64 0.16 -26.42
N ARG A 660 14.17 1.36 -26.07
CA ARG A 660 12.78 1.81 -26.08
C ARG A 660 12.75 3.31 -26.35
N PRO A 661 11.67 3.87 -26.91
CA PRO A 661 11.54 5.31 -26.98
C PRO A 661 11.49 5.90 -25.57
N GLU A 662 12.17 7.04 -25.39
CA GLU A 662 11.91 7.92 -24.26
C GLU A 662 10.50 8.51 -24.37
N ARG A 663 9.96 8.97 -23.25
CA ARG A 663 8.61 9.52 -23.23
C ARG A 663 8.54 10.76 -22.38
N ILE A 664 7.95 11.82 -22.93
CA ILE A 664 7.62 13.03 -22.20
C ILE A 664 6.10 13.13 -22.11
N VAL A 665 5.58 13.19 -20.90
CA VAL A 665 4.15 13.34 -20.60
C VAL A 665 3.96 14.70 -19.93
N THR A 666 3.09 15.53 -20.48
CA THR A 666 2.66 16.73 -19.75
C THR A 666 1.43 16.41 -18.91
N ASP A 667 1.24 17.04 -17.75
CA ASP A 667 0.00 16.91 -16.98
C ASP A 667 -0.28 18.18 -16.14
N VAL A 668 -1.50 18.32 -15.63
CA VAL A 668 -1.90 19.42 -14.74
C VAL A 668 -1.20 19.31 -13.38
N GLN A 669 -0.95 18.09 -12.92
CA GLN A 669 -0.27 17.83 -11.66
C GLN A 669 0.75 16.71 -11.84
N ILE A 670 2.01 17.03 -11.58
CA ILE A 670 3.13 16.09 -11.62
C ILE A 670 3.67 15.81 -10.22
N SER A 671 4.52 14.81 -10.08
CA SER A 671 4.98 14.34 -8.76
C SER A 671 5.93 15.31 -8.06
N ALA A 672 6.67 16.12 -8.84
CA ALA A 672 7.64 17.08 -8.32
C ALA A 672 7.88 18.24 -9.31
N GLY A 673 8.08 19.44 -8.79
CA GLY A 673 8.58 20.59 -9.56
C GLY A 673 7.69 21.01 -10.73
N TRP A 674 8.33 21.57 -11.77
CA TRP A 674 7.71 21.98 -13.04
C TRP A 674 7.91 20.95 -14.15
N MET A 675 9.05 20.27 -14.13
CA MET A 675 9.39 19.11 -14.94
C MET A 675 10.32 18.23 -14.12
N HIS A 676 10.30 16.91 -14.33
CA HIS A 676 11.25 15.99 -13.72
C HIS A 676 11.53 14.77 -14.59
N ALA A 677 12.75 14.28 -14.52
CA ALA A 677 13.23 13.10 -15.21
C ALA A 677 12.57 11.81 -14.68
N GLY A 678 12.74 10.74 -15.46
CA GLY A 678 12.14 9.45 -15.21
C GLY A 678 11.73 8.76 -16.51
N TYR A 679 10.97 7.68 -16.37
CA TYR A 679 10.25 7.09 -17.49
C TYR A 679 8.79 6.84 -17.09
N PRO A 680 7.86 7.72 -17.49
CA PRO A 680 8.09 8.90 -18.36
C PRO A 680 8.80 10.07 -17.66
N ILE A 681 9.39 10.98 -18.45
CA ILE A 681 9.66 12.36 -18.05
C ILE A 681 8.30 13.04 -17.91
N MET A 682 8.07 13.75 -16.80
CA MET A 682 6.82 14.45 -16.54
C MET A 682 7.04 15.95 -16.59
N GLY A 683 6.17 16.69 -17.29
CA GLY A 683 6.17 18.15 -17.33
C GLY A 683 4.81 18.76 -17.01
N HIS A 684 4.77 20.01 -16.57
CA HIS A 684 3.51 20.72 -16.41
C HIS A 684 2.83 20.97 -17.78
N LEU A 685 1.50 21.03 -17.82
CA LEU A 685 0.72 21.22 -19.05
C LEU A 685 1.13 22.47 -19.84
N ASP A 686 1.60 23.51 -19.17
CA ASP A 686 2.03 24.75 -19.83
C ASP A 686 3.33 24.56 -20.64
N SER A 687 4.12 23.51 -20.38
CA SER A 687 5.30 23.14 -21.17
C SER A 687 4.95 22.50 -22.52
N VAL A 688 3.68 22.22 -22.83
CA VAL A 688 3.33 21.67 -24.16
C VAL A 688 3.76 22.62 -25.27
N LYS A 689 3.57 23.93 -25.08
CA LYS A 689 3.85 24.94 -26.12
C LYS A 689 5.31 24.96 -26.55
N GLU A 690 6.24 24.81 -25.61
CA GLU A 690 7.67 24.76 -25.91
C GLU A 690 8.06 23.48 -26.65
N MET A 691 7.33 22.38 -26.47
CA MET A 691 7.65 21.07 -27.06
C MET A 691 7.03 20.80 -28.43
N VAL A 692 5.94 21.48 -28.78
CA VAL A 692 5.18 21.20 -30.01
C VAL A 692 5.22 22.33 -31.06
N ASN A 693 5.96 23.41 -30.79
CA ASN A 693 6.08 24.54 -31.71
C ASN A 693 7.52 24.69 -32.21
N VAL A 694 7.76 24.30 -33.47
CA VAL A 694 9.08 24.31 -34.12
C VAL A 694 9.70 25.70 -34.18
N GLU A 695 8.91 26.73 -34.50
CA GLU A 695 9.39 28.11 -34.59
C GLU A 695 9.87 28.60 -33.23
N HIS A 696 9.11 28.30 -32.18
CA HIS A 696 9.48 28.60 -30.81
C HIS A 696 10.77 27.85 -30.40
N MET A 697 10.84 26.53 -30.61
CA MET A 697 12.03 25.72 -30.28
C MET A 697 13.30 26.28 -30.95
N ARG A 698 13.21 26.72 -32.21
CA ARG A 698 14.35 27.33 -32.93
C ARG A 698 14.68 28.74 -32.48
N ALA A 699 13.70 29.51 -32.01
CA ALA A 699 13.91 30.89 -31.58
C ALA A 699 14.42 31.00 -30.14
N THR A 700 13.88 30.22 -29.22
CA THR A 700 14.13 30.34 -27.77
C THR A 700 14.85 29.15 -27.15
N GLY A 701 14.93 28.04 -27.86
CA GLY A 701 15.52 26.80 -27.33
C GLY A 701 14.51 25.93 -26.58
N LEU A 702 15.02 24.84 -26.00
CA LEU A 702 14.24 23.80 -25.33
C LEU A 702 14.97 23.26 -24.10
N TRP A 703 15.40 24.15 -23.20
CA TRP A 703 16.29 23.78 -22.10
C TRP A 703 15.71 22.72 -21.16
N GLY A 704 14.46 22.89 -20.71
CA GLY A 704 13.82 22.01 -19.72
C GLY A 704 13.71 20.54 -20.19
N PRO A 705 13.00 20.26 -21.30
CA PRO A 705 12.89 18.89 -21.81
C PRO A 705 14.23 18.20 -22.07
N ILE A 706 15.23 18.93 -22.59
CA ILE A 706 16.55 18.36 -22.88
C ILE A 706 17.33 18.12 -21.58
N HIS A 707 17.18 18.98 -20.57
CA HIS A 707 17.77 18.80 -19.25
C HIS A 707 17.30 17.48 -18.61
N GLU A 708 16.00 17.18 -18.66
CA GLU A 708 15.45 15.92 -18.15
C GLU A 708 15.90 14.69 -18.96
N LEU A 709 16.01 14.82 -20.29
CA LEU A 709 16.59 13.77 -21.12
C LEU A 709 18.07 13.54 -20.76
N GLY A 710 18.80 14.59 -20.42
CA GLY A 710 20.17 14.54 -19.94
C GLY A 710 20.29 13.77 -18.61
N HIS A 711 19.35 13.96 -17.68
CA HIS A 711 19.28 13.14 -16.46
C HIS A 711 19.16 11.65 -16.77
N ASN A 712 18.35 11.27 -17.77
CA ASN A 712 18.23 9.87 -18.19
C ASN A 712 19.53 9.30 -18.80
N GLN A 713 20.50 10.14 -19.19
CA GLN A 713 21.82 9.72 -19.70
C GLN A 713 22.93 9.69 -18.64
N GLN A 714 22.72 10.27 -17.46
CA GLN A 714 23.72 10.25 -16.38
C GLN A 714 23.98 8.81 -15.91
N ARG A 715 25.24 8.52 -15.56
CA ARG A 715 25.65 7.21 -15.03
C ARG A 715 26.42 7.38 -13.73
N ALA A 716 26.11 6.52 -12.75
CA ALA A 716 26.74 6.54 -11.44
C ALA A 716 28.29 6.47 -11.48
N GLY A 717 28.86 5.94 -12.57
CA GLY A 717 30.31 5.82 -12.73
C GLY A 717 31.06 7.15 -12.85
N TRP A 718 30.44 8.19 -13.40
CA TRP A 718 31.06 9.50 -13.59
C TRP A 718 30.33 10.66 -12.90
N GLU A 719 29.26 10.36 -12.15
CA GLU A 719 28.59 11.32 -11.30
C GLU A 719 29.26 11.42 -9.92
N PHE A 720 29.28 12.65 -9.38
CA PHE A 720 29.79 13.01 -8.04
C PHE A 720 28.66 13.64 -7.18
N PRO A 721 27.66 12.85 -6.72
CA PRO A 721 26.56 13.39 -5.91
C PRO A 721 27.04 13.99 -4.58
N PRO A 722 26.40 15.05 -4.07
CA PRO A 722 25.23 15.72 -4.66
C PRO A 722 25.55 16.78 -5.71
N HIS A 723 26.84 17.03 -6.00
CA HIS A 723 27.26 18.23 -6.73
C HIS A 723 26.95 18.20 -8.23
N THR A 724 27.11 17.05 -8.89
CA THR A 724 26.95 16.95 -10.35
C THR A 724 25.55 16.57 -10.80
N THR A 725 24.68 16.12 -9.88
CA THR A 725 23.34 15.60 -10.19
C THR A 725 22.57 16.53 -11.10
N GLU A 726 22.54 17.82 -10.80
CA GLU A 726 21.85 18.85 -11.60
C GLU A 726 22.77 19.54 -12.61
N ALA A 727 24.07 19.24 -12.59
CA ALA A 727 25.07 19.94 -13.40
C ALA A 727 25.32 19.23 -14.73
N THR A 728 25.73 17.96 -14.71
CA THR A 728 26.20 17.23 -15.91
C THR A 728 25.07 16.89 -16.88
N CYS A 729 23.82 16.76 -16.41
CA CYS A 729 22.64 16.64 -17.28
C CYS A 729 22.54 17.82 -18.27
N ASN A 730 23.00 19.02 -17.89
CA ASN A 730 23.00 20.20 -18.77
C ASN A 730 24.03 20.13 -19.90
N LEU A 731 24.97 19.16 -19.90
CA LEU A 731 25.86 18.96 -21.05
C LEU A 731 25.04 18.63 -22.31
N TRP A 732 23.99 17.83 -22.17
CA TRP A 732 23.04 17.54 -23.24
C TRP A 732 22.27 18.78 -23.68
N SER A 733 21.81 19.60 -22.71
CA SER A 733 21.15 20.87 -23.02
C SER A 733 22.04 21.76 -23.87
N VAL A 734 23.29 22.00 -23.47
CA VAL A 734 24.22 22.82 -24.26
C VAL A 734 24.50 22.18 -25.62
N TYR A 735 24.81 20.88 -25.66
CA TYR A 735 25.15 20.18 -26.89
C TYR A 735 24.04 20.26 -27.95
N VAL A 736 22.80 19.97 -27.56
CA VAL A 736 21.65 20.01 -28.49
C VAL A 736 21.38 21.44 -28.98
N HIS A 737 21.49 22.45 -28.10
CA HIS A 737 21.30 23.84 -28.53
C HIS A 737 22.33 24.24 -29.57
N GLU A 738 23.60 23.87 -29.38
CA GLU A 738 24.68 24.20 -30.31
C GLU A 738 24.61 23.39 -31.62
N LYS A 739 24.36 22.08 -31.54
CA LYS A 739 24.50 21.16 -32.67
C LYS A 739 23.22 20.98 -33.49
N VAL A 740 22.06 21.11 -32.87
CA VAL A 740 20.77 20.83 -33.52
C VAL A 740 19.95 22.12 -33.71
N LEU A 741 19.84 22.93 -32.66
CA LEU A 741 19.02 24.15 -32.71
C LEU A 741 19.76 25.34 -33.33
N GLY A 742 21.09 25.29 -33.39
CA GLY A 742 21.92 26.41 -33.87
C GLY A 742 21.90 27.62 -32.94
N ILE A 743 21.59 27.39 -31.65
CA ILE A 743 21.54 28.42 -30.61
C ILE A 743 22.87 28.40 -29.85
N PRO A 744 23.67 29.47 -29.92
CA PRO A 744 24.89 29.61 -29.12
C PRO A 744 24.59 29.52 -27.62
N ARG A 745 25.49 28.87 -26.86
CA ARG A 745 25.29 28.59 -25.43
C ARG A 745 24.94 29.81 -24.57
N ASP A 746 25.51 30.97 -24.90
CA ASP A 746 25.30 32.23 -24.18
C ASP A 746 23.88 32.79 -24.34
N ARG A 747 23.16 32.30 -25.36
CA ARG A 747 21.74 32.56 -25.60
C ARG A 747 20.84 31.37 -25.24
N ALA A 748 21.41 30.18 -25.02
CA ALA A 748 20.64 28.98 -24.68
C ALA A 748 20.05 29.03 -23.26
N HIS A 749 20.73 29.69 -22.31
CA HIS A 749 20.21 29.88 -20.95
C HIS A 749 20.81 31.14 -20.30
N GLN A 750 20.03 31.86 -19.48
CA GLN A 750 20.47 33.11 -18.84
C GLN A 750 21.74 32.92 -17.99
N ALA A 751 21.86 31.79 -17.29
CA ALA A 751 23.04 31.47 -16.49
C ALA A 751 24.32 31.30 -17.32
N LEU A 752 24.21 31.07 -18.64
CA LEU A 752 25.37 30.89 -19.52
C LEU A 752 25.85 32.19 -20.19
N GLN A 753 25.21 33.33 -19.89
CA GLN A 753 25.71 34.62 -20.34
C GLN A 753 27.14 34.86 -19.82
N PRO A 754 28.07 35.39 -20.65
CA PRO A 754 29.48 35.50 -20.30
C PRO A 754 29.74 36.24 -18.97
N GLN A 755 28.97 37.28 -18.69
CA GLN A 755 29.08 38.04 -17.45
C GLN A 755 28.69 37.20 -16.22
N CYS A 756 27.58 36.45 -16.29
CA CYS A 756 27.13 35.58 -15.21
C CYS A 756 28.14 34.46 -14.94
N ARG A 757 28.72 33.86 -15.99
CA ARG A 757 29.74 32.82 -15.88
C ARG A 757 31.02 33.36 -15.22
N LYS A 758 31.53 34.50 -15.70
CA LYS A 758 32.71 35.16 -15.12
C LYS A 758 32.53 35.48 -13.64
N GLN A 759 31.40 36.09 -13.27
CA GLN A 759 31.08 36.41 -11.87
C GLN A 759 31.02 35.16 -10.99
N ARG A 760 30.41 34.07 -11.49
CA ARG A 760 30.33 32.80 -10.76
C ARG A 760 31.69 32.17 -10.52
N ILE A 761 32.54 32.12 -11.56
CA ILE A 761 33.89 31.58 -11.47
C ILE A 761 34.71 32.41 -10.46
N THR A 762 34.74 33.74 -10.61
CA THR A 762 35.46 34.62 -9.70
C THR A 762 34.98 34.46 -8.26
N GLY A 763 33.67 34.51 -8.01
CA GLY A 763 33.11 34.40 -6.66
C GLY A 763 33.34 33.04 -6.00
N TYR A 764 33.42 31.95 -6.78
CA TYR A 764 33.78 30.63 -6.27
C TYR A 764 35.26 30.57 -5.86
N LEU A 765 36.15 31.13 -6.69
CA LEU A 765 37.58 31.16 -6.42
C LEU A 765 37.93 32.06 -5.23
N GLU A 766 37.27 33.21 -5.08
CA GLU A 766 37.44 34.12 -3.93
C GLU A 766 37.09 33.45 -2.59
N LYS A 767 36.21 32.45 -2.60
CA LYS A 767 35.85 31.63 -1.42
C LYS A 767 36.82 30.46 -1.17
N GLY A 768 37.90 30.38 -1.94
CA GLY A 768 38.93 29.35 -1.80
C GLY A 768 38.64 28.06 -2.56
N ALA A 769 37.76 28.08 -3.57
CA ALA A 769 37.46 26.93 -4.43
C ALA A 769 37.09 25.64 -3.68
N GLN A 770 36.19 25.76 -2.69
CA GLN A 770 35.79 24.63 -1.85
C GLN A 770 34.68 23.81 -2.51
N LEU A 771 34.91 22.50 -2.72
CA LEU A 771 33.92 21.62 -3.37
C LEU A 771 32.54 21.59 -2.69
N LYS A 772 32.47 21.83 -1.37
CA LYS A 772 31.18 21.93 -0.67
C LYS A 772 30.27 23.04 -1.23
N ASP A 773 30.87 24.04 -1.88
CA ASP A 773 30.19 25.18 -2.50
C ASP A 773 29.88 24.94 -4.00
N TRP A 774 30.16 23.73 -4.53
CA TRP A 774 29.70 23.33 -5.85
C TRP A 774 28.17 23.23 -5.88
N SER A 775 27.57 24.22 -6.53
CA SER A 775 26.17 24.20 -6.97
C SER A 775 26.10 23.95 -8.47
N VAL A 776 24.93 23.51 -8.94
CA VAL A 776 24.53 23.25 -10.34
C VAL A 776 25.44 23.91 -11.38
N TRP A 777 25.39 25.25 -11.43
CA TRP A 777 26.05 26.04 -12.45
C TRP A 777 27.55 26.21 -12.23
N THR A 778 28.04 26.14 -10.99
CA THR A 778 29.47 26.20 -10.68
C THR A 778 30.16 24.90 -11.10
N ALA A 779 29.56 23.75 -10.80
CA ALA A 779 30.08 22.46 -11.23
C ALA A 779 30.07 22.34 -12.75
N LEU A 780 29.00 22.80 -13.41
CA LEU A 780 28.90 22.78 -14.88
C LEU A 780 30.04 23.59 -15.56
N GLU A 781 30.49 24.71 -14.98
CA GLU A 781 31.59 25.50 -15.56
C GLU A 781 32.87 24.69 -15.76
N THR A 782 33.18 23.77 -14.83
CA THR A 782 34.36 22.91 -14.94
C THR A 782 34.32 22.07 -16.22
N TYR A 783 33.13 21.58 -16.61
CA TYR A 783 32.96 20.80 -17.83
C TYR A 783 32.88 21.70 -19.07
N LEU A 784 32.21 22.85 -18.99
CA LEU A 784 32.10 23.79 -20.11
C LEU A 784 33.47 24.35 -20.52
N GLN A 785 34.36 24.63 -19.56
CA GLN A 785 35.72 25.07 -19.87
C GLN A 785 36.57 24.00 -20.57
N LEU A 786 36.39 22.73 -20.19
CA LEU A 786 37.02 21.61 -20.92
C LEU A 786 36.45 21.50 -22.33
N GLN A 787 35.14 21.64 -22.47
CA GLN A 787 34.48 21.63 -23.77
C GLN A 787 34.94 22.81 -24.65
N GLU A 788 35.17 24.01 -24.08
CA GLU A 788 35.69 25.18 -24.81
C GLU A 788 37.12 24.97 -25.28
N GLY A 789 37.94 24.30 -24.46
CA GLY A 789 39.34 24.01 -24.77
C GLY A 789 39.53 22.91 -25.82
N PHE A 790 38.67 21.88 -25.80
CA PHE A 790 38.91 20.64 -26.53
C PHE A 790 37.76 20.16 -27.42
N GLY A 791 36.60 20.82 -27.38
CA GLY A 791 35.40 20.43 -28.12
C GLY A 791 34.61 19.30 -27.45
N TRP A 792 33.62 18.78 -28.18
CA TRP A 792 32.70 17.73 -27.70
C TRP A 792 33.22 16.30 -27.90
N GLU A 793 34.09 16.08 -28.90
CA GLU A 793 34.62 14.75 -29.23
C GLU A 793 35.28 14.04 -28.02
N PRO A 794 36.11 14.70 -27.19
CA PRO A 794 36.68 14.06 -26.01
C PRO A 794 35.64 13.57 -25.00
N PHE A 795 34.49 14.26 -24.87
CA PHE A 795 33.41 13.82 -23.99
C PHE A 795 32.75 12.55 -24.50
N ILE A 796 32.46 12.49 -25.81
CA ILE A 796 31.86 11.31 -26.45
C ILE A 796 32.76 10.09 -26.26
N LEU A 797 34.06 10.24 -26.56
CA LEU A 797 35.04 9.16 -26.40
C LEU A 797 35.18 8.73 -24.94
N LEU A 798 35.20 9.69 -24.01
CA LEU A 798 35.25 9.41 -22.58
C LEU A 798 34.02 8.65 -22.08
N PHE A 799 32.81 9.05 -22.47
CA PHE A 799 31.59 8.33 -22.09
C PHE A 799 31.55 6.92 -22.70
N SER A 800 32.03 6.73 -23.93
CA SER A 800 32.23 5.40 -24.53
C SER A 800 33.17 4.54 -23.70
N ASP A 801 34.28 5.10 -23.21
CA ASP A 801 35.26 4.39 -22.39
C ASP A 801 34.68 3.96 -21.05
N TYR A 802 33.97 4.85 -20.36
CA TYR A 802 33.32 4.52 -19.10
C TYR A 802 32.26 3.42 -19.27
N GLN A 803 31.51 3.41 -20.37
CA GLN A 803 30.51 2.37 -20.65
C GLN A 803 31.14 0.98 -20.83
N LYS A 804 32.39 0.89 -21.25
CA LYS A 804 33.14 -0.36 -21.42
C LYS A 804 33.86 -0.79 -20.13
N MET A 805 33.87 0.04 -19.10
CA MET A 805 34.63 -0.18 -17.88
C MET A 805 33.84 -0.99 -16.85
N SER A 806 34.47 -2.02 -16.27
CA SER A 806 33.88 -2.85 -15.22
C SER A 806 34.25 -2.41 -13.79
N ASN A 807 35.41 -1.77 -13.61
CA ASN A 807 35.99 -1.45 -12.30
C ASN A 807 35.99 0.06 -12.02
N ILE A 808 34.81 0.66 -11.87
CA ILE A 808 34.68 2.08 -11.56
C ILE A 808 34.63 2.29 -10.02
N PRO A 809 35.42 3.23 -9.45
CA PRO A 809 35.37 3.55 -8.03
C PRO A 809 33.98 3.99 -7.57
N LYS A 810 33.66 3.75 -6.29
CA LYS A 810 32.35 4.12 -5.72
C LYS A 810 32.37 5.47 -5.00
N ASP A 811 33.51 5.88 -4.43
CA ASP A 811 33.68 7.16 -3.74
C ASP A 811 34.01 8.32 -4.70
N ASN A 812 33.51 9.51 -4.40
CA ASN A 812 33.69 10.69 -5.25
C ASN A 812 35.17 11.08 -5.46
N PRO A 813 36.05 11.13 -4.44
CA PRO A 813 37.45 11.50 -4.65
C PRO A 813 38.15 10.59 -5.67
N SER A 814 37.96 9.28 -5.59
CA SER A 814 38.55 8.34 -6.53
C SER A 814 37.97 8.49 -7.94
N LYS A 815 36.65 8.73 -8.08
CA LYS A 815 36.04 8.98 -9.39
C LYS A 815 36.54 10.27 -10.03
N MET A 816 36.73 11.34 -9.25
CA MET A 816 37.26 12.62 -9.72
C MET A 816 38.70 12.47 -10.23
N ASN A 817 39.53 11.69 -9.55
CA ASN A 817 40.88 11.35 -10.02
C ASN A 817 40.84 10.56 -11.33
N LEU A 818 39.98 9.53 -11.41
CA LEU A 818 39.81 8.74 -12.62
C LEU A 818 39.33 9.61 -13.81
N TRP A 819 38.38 10.52 -13.58
CA TRP A 819 37.91 11.44 -14.61
C TRP A 819 39.04 12.36 -15.08
N ALA A 820 39.78 12.96 -14.14
CA ALA A 820 40.90 13.84 -14.47
C ALA A 820 41.98 13.10 -15.27
N GLU A 821 42.30 11.86 -14.88
CA GLU A 821 43.25 11.02 -15.58
C GLU A 821 42.78 10.68 -17.00
N LYS A 822 41.59 10.12 -17.13
CA LYS A 822 41.02 9.68 -18.41
C LYS A 822 40.84 10.84 -19.38
N PHE A 823 40.28 11.97 -18.93
CA PHE A 823 40.10 13.14 -19.79
C PHE A 823 41.47 13.69 -20.24
N SER A 824 42.46 13.78 -19.34
CA SER A 824 43.82 14.24 -19.67
C SER A 824 44.48 13.39 -20.76
N ARG A 825 44.36 12.06 -20.65
CA ARG A 825 44.86 11.13 -21.67
C ARG A 825 44.11 11.28 -22.99
N GLN A 826 42.79 11.44 -22.93
CA GLN A 826 41.94 11.60 -24.10
C GLN A 826 42.33 12.83 -24.94
N VAL A 827 42.70 13.94 -24.28
CA VAL A 827 43.14 15.17 -24.97
C VAL A 827 44.66 15.29 -25.11
N ASN A 828 45.40 14.29 -24.63
CA ASN A 828 46.87 14.29 -24.58
C ASN A 828 47.47 15.57 -23.96
N LYS A 829 46.91 16.01 -22.83
CA LYS A 829 47.37 17.19 -22.06
C LYS A 829 47.34 16.94 -20.57
N ASN A 830 48.28 17.55 -19.85
CA ASN A 830 48.26 17.58 -18.39
C ASN A 830 47.17 18.56 -17.90
N LEU A 831 46.03 18.02 -17.46
CA LEU A 831 44.93 18.81 -16.90
C LEU A 831 44.94 18.86 -15.36
N ALA A 832 45.92 18.25 -14.68
CA ALA A 832 46.00 18.29 -13.21
C ALA A 832 45.98 19.73 -12.66
N PRO A 833 46.72 20.72 -13.24
CA PRO A 833 46.65 22.10 -12.79
C PRO A 833 45.28 22.76 -12.95
N PHE A 834 44.47 22.32 -13.93
CA PHE A 834 43.11 22.81 -14.14
C PHE A 834 42.17 22.29 -13.05
N PHE A 835 42.16 20.98 -12.82
CA PHE A 835 41.30 20.37 -11.82
C PHE A 835 41.65 20.82 -10.39
N LEU A 836 42.94 20.97 -10.08
CA LEU A 836 43.39 21.54 -8.80
C LEU A 836 42.88 22.99 -8.60
N ALA A 837 42.86 23.82 -9.64
CA ALA A 837 42.33 25.19 -9.55
C ALA A 837 40.82 25.23 -9.28
N TRP A 838 40.09 24.18 -9.65
CA TRP A 838 38.67 24.00 -9.33
C TRP A 838 38.41 23.36 -7.96
N GLY A 839 39.47 23.01 -7.22
CA GLY A 839 39.39 22.40 -5.89
C GLY A 839 39.24 20.88 -5.89
N TRP A 840 39.48 20.20 -7.02
CA TRP A 840 39.40 18.74 -7.07
C TRP A 840 40.53 18.10 -6.23
N PRO A 841 40.26 17.02 -5.48
CA PRO A 841 41.25 16.34 -4.65
C PRO A 841 42.14 15.42 -5.50
N ILE A 842 42.86 16.01 -6.46
CA ILE A 842 43.78 15.27 -7.33
C ILE A 842 44.92 14.75 -6.45
N LYS A 843 45.10 13.44 -6.42
CA LYS A 843 46.16 12.77 -5.66
C LYS A 843 47.52 13.03 -6.30
N GLU A 844 48.56 13.00 -5.48
CA GLU A 844 49.92 13.29 -5.90
C GLU A 844 50.44 12.31 -6.96
N ASP A 845 50.11 11.01 -6.82
CA ASP A 845 50.45 9.97 -7.79
C ASP A 845 49.81 10.23 -9.16
N VAL A 846 48.52 10.57 -9.20
CA VAL A 846 47.81 10.95 -10.43
C VAL A 846 48.41 12.24 -11.03
N SER A 847 48.74 13.22 -10.21
CA SER A 847 49.38 14.46 -10.68
C SER A 847 50.76 14.21 -11.29
N LEU A 848 51.57 13.31 -10.70
CA LEU A 848 52.88 12.93 -11.22
C LEU A 848 52.76 12.16 -12.53
N GLU A 849 51.79 11.26 -12.63
CA GLU A 849 51.52 10.51 -13.85
C GLU A 849 51.08 11.44 -14.98
N LEU A 850 50.17 12.38 -14.71
CA LEU A 850 49.71 13.36 -15.68
C LEU A 850 50.78 14.39 -16.08
N ALA A 851 51.79 14.62 -15.24
CA ALA A 851 52.93 15.48 -15.57
C ALA A 851 53.80 14.94 -16.72
N THR A 852 53.64 13.67 -17.11
CA THR A 852 54.28 13.10 -18.30
C THR A 852 53.66 13.60 -19.62
N LEU A 853 52.45 14.16 -19.57
CA LEU A 853 51.75 14.72 -20.72
C LEU A 853 52.14 16.20 -20.94
N PRO A 854 52.04 16.73 -22.18
CA PRO A 854 52.29 18.15 -22.45
C PRO A 854 51.36 19.06 -21.66
N ASN A 855 51.86 20.20 -21.17
CA ASN A 855 51.04 21.18 -20.46
C ASN A 855 49.91 21.73 -21.33
N TRP A 856 48.75 22.00 -20.72
CA TRP A 856 47.68 22.77 -21.34
C TRP A 856 47.96 24.27 -21.19
N GLU A 857 48.56 24.87 -22.21
CA GLU A 857 48.96 26.28 -22.16
C GLU A 857 47.77 27.23 -22.18
N GLU A 858 46.68 26.84 -22.81
CA GLU A 858 45.43 27.58 -22.96
C GLU A 858 44.49 27.40 -21.74
N ASN A 859 44.98 26.82 -20.63
CA ASN A 859 44.19 26.62 -19.42
C ASN A 859 43.50 27.93 -18.97
N PRO A 860 42.15 28.02 -19.01
CA PRO A 860 41.41 29.25 -18.77
C PRO A 860 41.54 29.74 -17.32
N MET A 861 41.92 28.85 -16.38
CA MET A 861 42.13 29.20 -14.98
C MET A 861 43.36 30.09 -14.77
N LYS A 862 44.27 30.20 -15.75
CA LYS A 862 45.37 31.17 -15.72
C LYS A 862 44.87 32.62 -15.62
N LEU A 863 43.69 32.93 -16.19
CA LEU A 863 43.09 34.27 -16.16
C LEU A 863 42.55 34.68 -14.78
N TYR A 864 42.35 33.71 -13.89
CA TYR A 864 41.77 33.92 -12.57
C TYR A 864 42.79 33.77 -11.43
N ARG A 865 44.08 33.56 -11.75
CA ARG A 865 45.14 33.58 -10.74
C ARG A 865 45.28 35.00 -10.21
N PRO A 866 45.38 35.20 -8.89
CA PRO A 866 45.82 36.49 -8.37
C PRO A 866 47.20 36.77 -8.99
N GLY A 867 47.31 37.84 -9.79
CA GLY A 867 48.63 38.36 -10.13
C GLY A 867 49.34 38.62 -8.81
N LYS A 868 50.57 38.10 -8.66
CA LYS A 868 51.45 38.46 -7.54
C LYS A 868 51.47 40.00 -7.49
N LYS A 869 50.78 40.57 -6.50
CA LYS A 869 51.07 41.91 -6.01
C LYS A 869 52.05 41.77 -4.87
#